data_AF-A0A1I2C9G1-F1
#
_entry.id   AF-A0A1I2C9G1-F1
#
_cell.length_a   1.000
_cell.length_b   1.000
_cell.length_c   1.000
_cell.angle_alpha   90.00
_cell.angle_beta   90.00
_cell.angle_gamma   90.00
#
_symmetry.space_group_name_H-M   'P 1'
#
loop_
_entity.id
_entity.type
_entity.pdbx_description
1 polymer ?
#
loop_
_entity_poly.entity_id
_entity_poly.type
_entity_poly.pdbx_seq_one_letter_code
_entity_poly.pdbx_strand_id
1 'polypeptide(L)'
;MMTKIDDFIDNITPSNYFITKSMEMSKIKSSGTLWYTKKYIVLYDAIFISKKIDTKEGINEIIRNFNNYISTLPESVKDDAERFFFPKHADLRGDFRTYNEFAGVVDINEDKKSYYSNVNKYYFIYLMNIGGQSGVKAFIKEHLYRPDFEVSNLPEIIKEFQKNNPKKKVDITGTINDFHASLRNERQILFYYGYFHSRNNGAGNDNEFSSLTPIGEIAVKANSKEFSIIWEHQKIKMVSQPVTIEFPSIKNCQNCFSDKFKINYSPYFSILRCLEKYKQIFPRFYDRILSRSNNDNIDDIIKNYDEFVESIPKVETYLDSFNLRTENKNEDFEKEIKKYMLGIRTDFYKDNSENYLGFVSSTSNNGWILQNEEKFNILFKIYEIIENYKLNKYNLLFDRCEKELRKKYESVYTGNVYEKNHRIKMEWDLYNIKVEKTILFSLVICEYLIFNRIDVGSIITEQVYTYFNEYFINILKSLNLTKKQEIIREIKRIVEMIKVGELVEIDEIEENSVDLNYINQFSSLNTEDLRRKIIEVSMENIKPTLERKRDMRVISLLKKLQLIEYSDENSLIPCECCGEKTFIKNNNEPYIEYHHLIPFSIADGPDHFENIFGICPMCHRKIHFIKDSLKEDLYFGFNQNNHRKKNIADRLRELYKINALKSYQLEYALSEKMITEAEYEKIVA
;
A
#
# COMPACT_ATOMS: atom_id res chain seq x y z
N MET A 1 -41.91 -18.05 -8.12
CA MET A 1 -40.49 -17.84 -8.47
C MET A 1 -40.18 -16.39 -8.14
N MET A 2 -39.24 -16.12 -7.24
CA MET A 2 -38.76 -14.74 -7.03
C MET A 2 -38.14 -14.24 -8.34
N THR A 3 -38.39 -12.98 -8.69
CA THR A 3 -37.66 -12.36 -9.79
C THR A 3 -36.21 -12.13 -9.37
N LYS A 4 -35.29 -11.93 -10.34
CA LYS A 4 -33.89 -11.59 -10.05
C LYS A 4 -33.75 -10.31 -9.22
N ILE A 5 -34.69 -9.38 -9.41
CA ILE A 5 -34.77 -8.13 -8.64
C ILE A 5 -35.19 -8.42 -7.20
N ASP A 6 -36.20 -9.27 -6.99
CA ASP A 6 -36.61 -9.65 -5.63
C ASP A 6 -35.48 -10.36 -4.88
N ASP A 7 -34.77 -11.27 -5.56
CA ASP A 7 -33.59 -11.95 -5.01
C ASP A 7 -32.46 -10.97 -4.67
N PHE A 8 -32.17 -10.01 -5.54
CA PHE A 8 -31.20 -8.95 -5.23
C PHE A 8 -31.61 -8.16 -3.98
N ILE A 9 -32.86 -7.66 -3.93
CA ILE A 9 -33.36 -6.85 -2.82
C ILE A 9 -33.30 -7.64 -1.51
N ASP A 10 -33.78 -8.87 -1.50
CA ASP A 10 -33.81 -9.72 -0.31
C ASP A 10 -32.40 -10.02 0.21
N ASN A 11 -31.38 -9.98 -0.65
CA ASN A 11 -29.97 -10.21 -0.28
C ASN A 11 -29.18 -8.91 0.04
N ILE A 12 -29.78 -7.72 -0.06
CA ILE A 12 -29.11 -6.47 0.36
C ILE A 12 -28.84 -6.54 1.88
N THR A 13 -27.58 -6.32 2.24
CA THR A 13 -27.12 -6.28 3.62
C THR A 13 -26.71 -4.83 3.97
N PRO A 14 -27.23 -4.23 5.05
CA PRO A 14 -26.93 -2.84 5.37
C PRO A 14 -25.45 -2.67 5.75
N SER A 15 -24.87 -1.52 5.40
CA SER A 15 -23.45 -1.22 5.56
C SER A 15 -22.49 -2.17 4.81
N ASN A 16 -23.01 -3.01 3.89
CA ASN A 16 -22.25 -3.78 2.93
C ASN A 16 -22.37 -3.13 1.53
N TYR A 17 -21.34 -2.38 1.16
CA TYR A 17 -21.26 -1.69 -0.12
C TYR A 17 -19.81 -1.42 -0.50
N PHE A 18 -19.57 -0.97 -1.73
CA PHE A 18 -18.26 -0.62 -2.29
C PHE A 18 -17.74 0.67 -1.63
N ILE A 19 -17.40 0.64 -0.34
CA ILE A 19 -16.81 1.79 0.35
C ILE A 19 -15.68 1.27 1.22
N THR A 20 -14.46 1.62 0.83
CA THR A 20 -13.26 1.39 1.65
C THR A 20 -13.16 2.45 2.76
N LYS A 21 -13.42 3.71 2.40
CA LYS A 21 -13.41 4.85 3.32
C LYS A 21 -14.19 5.99 2.69
N SER A 22 -15.21 6.51 3.40
CA SER A 22 -15.95 7.71 2.98
C SER A 22 -15.10 8.98 3.10
N MET A 23 -14.16 9.13 2.18
CA MET A 23 -13.31 10.30 2.00
C MET A 23 -12.93 10.41 0.52
N GLU A 24 -12.96 11.63 -0.02
CA GLU A 24 -12.40 11.95 -1.33
C GLU A 24 -10.93 12.36 -1.13
N MET A 25 -10.06 12.02 -2.08
CA MET A 25 -8.74 12.66 -2.08
C MET A 25 -8.89 14.17 -2.29
N SER A 26 -8.26 14.97 -1.43
CA SER A 26 -8.41 16.43 -1.48
C SER A 26 -7.91 17.06 -2.80
N LYS A 27 -8.41 18.27 -3.08
CA LYS A 27 -7.82 19.26 -4.01
C LYS A 27 -7.78 18.93 -5.50
N ILE A 28 -8.64 18.02 -5.95
CA ILE A 28 -8.82 17.62 -7.34
C ILE A 28 -8.95 18.79 -8.35
N LYS A 29 -9.52 19.94 -7.94
CA LYS A 29 -9.71 21.11 -8.82
C LYS A 29 -8.46 21.96 -9.06
N SER A 30 -7.38 21.73 -8.31
CA SER A 30 -6.16 22.57 -8.31
C SER A 30 -4.89 21.82 -8.71
N SER A 31 -5.02 20.55 -9.08
CA SER A 31 -3.93 19.67 -9.49
C SER A 31 -4.31 18.96 -10.78
N GLY A 32 -3.32 18.45 -11.52
CA GLY A 32 -3.58 17.43 -12.54
C GLY A 32 -3.88 16.07 -11.92
N THR A 33 -4.12 15.07 -12.76
CA THR A 33 -4.35 13.68 -12.39
C THR A 33 -3.17 13.15 -11.58
N LEU A 34 -3.46 12.70 -10.34
CA LEU A 34 -2.52 12.09 -9.40
C LEU A 34 -1.35 12.96 -8.90
N TRP A 35 -1.20 14.22 -9.35
CA TRP A 35 -0.11 15.11 -8.88
C TRP A 35 -0.16 15.31 -7.37
N TYR A 36 -1.37 15.52 -6.83
CA TYR A 36 -1.60 15.67 -5.39
C TYR A 36 -1.16 14.43 -4.62
N THR A 37 -1.59 13.23 -5.04
CA THR A 37 -1.22 11.96 -4.39
C THR A 37 0.28 11.76 -4.41
N LYS A 38 0.91 12.03 -5.55
CA LYS A 38 2.37 11.94 -5.68
C LYS A 38 3.06 12.85 -4.67
N LYS A 39 2.67 14.13 -4.63
CA LYS A 39 3.25 15.10 -3.69
C LYS A 39 3.03 14.67 -2.25
N TYR A 40 1.82 14.21 -1.93
CA TYR A 40 1.45 13.72 -0.61
C TYR A 40 2.37 12.56 -0.18
N ILE A 41 2.50 11.51 -0.98
CA ILE A 41 3.27 10.30 -0.61
C ILE A 41 4.75 10.62 -0.40
N VAL A 42 5.36 11.40 -1.30
CA VAL A 42 6.77 11.78 -1.17
C VAL A 42 7.02 12.62 0.09
N LEU A 43 6.16 13.60 0.38
CA LEU A 43 6.32 14.41 1.59
C LEU A 43 5.96 13.64 2.86
N TYR A 44 5.03 12.68 2.78
CA TYR A 44 4.66 11.85 3.91
C TYR A 44 5.82 10.93 4.30
N ASP A 45 6.45 10.28 3.31
CA ASP A 45 7.70 9.55 3.52
C ASP A 45 8.75 10.45 4.17
N ALA A 46 9.05 11.59 3.56
CA ALA A 46 10.13 12.46 3.98
C ALA A 46 9.97 13.03 5.41
N ILE A 47 8.74 13.30 5.85
CA ILE A 47 8.45 13.91 7.16
C ILE A 47 8.14 12.86 8.22
N PHE A 48 7.36 11.82 7.91
CA PHE A 48 6.84 10.90 8.93
C PHE A 48 7.61 9.58 9.01
N ILE A 49 8.21 9.12 7.91
CA ILE A 49 8.80 7.77 7.83
C ILE A 49 10.32 7.86 7.76
N SER A 50 10.87 8.40 6.67
CA SER A 50 12.30 8.37 6.41
C SER A 50 13.09 9.53 7.03
N LYS A 51 12.40 10.58 7.53
CA LYS A 51 13.02 11.81 8.08
C LYS A 51 14.02 12.48 7.14
N LYS A 52 13.83 12.31 5.83
CA LYS A 52 14.72 12.87 4.79
C LYS A 52 14.67 14.40 4.76
N ILE A 53 13.54 14.98 5.17
CA ILE A 53 13.33 16.44 5.15
C ILE A 53 14.33 17.21 6.05
N ASP A 54 14.94 16.52 7.01
CA ASP A 54 15.86 17.11 7.99
C ASP A 54 17.29 17.28 7.45
N THR A 55 17.58 16.77 6.24
CA THR A 55 18.93 16.73 5.66
C THR A 55 18.96 17.29 4.25
N LYS A 56 20.11 17.86 3.85
CA LYS A 56 20.31 18.39 2.49
C LYS A 56 20.21 17.29 1.43
N GLU A 57 20.80 16.13 1.69
CA GLU A 57 20.76 14.96 0.83
C GLU A 57 19.32 14.46 0.63
N GLY A 58 18.54 14.41 1.72
CA GLY A 58 17.13 14.02 1.65
C GLY A 58 16.26 15.03 0.91
N ILE A 59 16.48 16.33 1.09
CA ILE A 59 15.82 17.39 0.29
C ILE A 59 16.14 17.22 -1.21
N ASN A 60 17.40 16.96 -1.57
CA ASN A 60 17.79 16.69 -2.95
C ASN A 60 17.11 15.44 -3.53
N GLU A 61 16.86 14.41 -2.71
CA GLU A 61 16.08 13.25 -3.11
C GLU A 61 14.61 13.61 -3.41
N ILE A 62 13.97 14.43 -2.57
CA ILE A 62 12.61 14.91 -2.79
C ILE A 62 12.52 15.69 -4.10
N ILE A 63 13.44 16.63 -4.33
CA ILE A 63 13.51 17.42 -5.57
C ILE A 63 13.62 16.51 -6.79
N ARG A 64 14.53 15.51 -6.73
CA ARG A 64 14.71 14.53 -7.81
C ARG A 64 13.45 13.69 -8.05
N ASN A 65 12.75 13.26 -7.00
CA ASN A 65 11.49 12.52 -7.14
C ASN A 65 10.38 13.35 -7.80
N PHE A 66 10.29 14.66 -7.49
CA PHE A 66 9.34 15.55 -8.15
C PHE A 66 9.74 15.85 -9.59
N ASN A 67 11.01 16.16 -9.86
CA ASN A 67 11.49 16.39 -11.22
C ASN A 67 11.32 15.14 -12.11
N ASN A 68 11.55 13.94 -11.57
CA ASN A 68 11.30 12.68 -12.28
C ASN A 68 9.82 12.50 -12.62
N TYR A 69 8.90 12.93 -11.75
CA TYR A 69 7.47 12.90 -12.05
C TYR A 69 7.10 13.90 -13.15
N ILE A 70 7.62 15.13 -13.07
CA ILE A 70 7.32 16.20 -14.03
C ILE A 70 7.88 15.87 -15.42
N SER A 71 9.07 15.27 -15.50
CA SER A 71 9.76 15.04 -16.78
C SER A 71 8.97 14.16 -17.76
N THR A 72 8.17 13.22 -17.25
CA THR A 72 7.34 12.31 -18.05
C THR A 72 5.89 12.77 -18.21
N LEU A 73 5.52 13.96 -17.73
CA LEU A 73 4.23 14.57 -18.05
C LEU A 73 4.22 15.13 -19.48
N PRO A 74 3.04 15.34 -20.08
CA PRO A 74 2.91 16.05 -21.35
C PRO A 74 3.54 17.44 -21.29
N GLU A 75 4.20 17.87 -22.36
CA GLU A 75 4.95 19.14 -22.38
C GLU A 75 4.05 20.34 -22.05
N SER A 76 2.79 20.31 -22.51
CA SER A 76 1.77 21.34 -22.28
C SER A 76 1.45 21.60 -20.81
N VAL A 77 1.71 20.64 -19.91
CA VAL A 77 1.33 20.73 -18.48
C VAL A 77 2.53 20.85 -17.54
N LYS A 78 3.77 20.75 -18.04
CA LYS A 78 4.98 20.70 -17.21
C LYS A 78 5.16 21.96 -16.36
N ASP A 79 4.96 23.15 -16.94
CA ASP A 79 5.05 24.43 -16.21
C ASP A 79 4.06 24.51 -15.03
N ASP A 80 2.85 24.00 -15.25
CA ASP A 80 1.81 23.97 -14.23
C ASP A 80 2.11 22.94 -13.14
N ALA A 81 2.66 21.80 -13.52
CA ALA A 81 3.14 20.79 -12.58
C ALA A 81 4.32 21.32 -11.76
N GLU A 82 5.28 22.01 -12.37
CA GLU A 82 6.43 22.59 -11.68
C GLU A 82 5.98 23.60 -10.62
N ARG A 83 5.05 24.50 -10.95
CA ARG A 83 4.44 25.42 -9.97
C ARG A 83 3.69 24.69 -8.85
N PHE A 84 3.10 23.53 -9.13
CA PHE A 84 2.39 22.72 -8.14
C PHE A 84 3.34 22.00 -7.17
N PHE A 85 4.38 21.37 -7.69
CA PHE A 85 5.37 20.63 -6.88
C PHE A 85 6.32 21.57 -6.14
N PHE A 86 6.71 22.68 -6.76
CA PHE A 86 7.61 23.72 -6.22
C PHE A 86 6.88 25.08 -6.12
N PRO A 87 5.89 25.21 -5.22
CA PRO A 87 5.18 26.47 -5.05
C PRO A 87 6.07 27.52 -4.39
N LYS A 88 5.85 28.80 -4.68
CA LYS A 88 6.71 29.91 -4.21
C LYS A 88 7.01 29.90 -2.70
N HIS A 89 6.05 29.51 -1.85
CA HIS A 89 6.23 29.49 -0.40
C HIS A 89 7.05 28.28 0.09
N ALA A 90 7.22 27.25 -0.72
CA ALA A 90 7.88 26.00 -0.36
C ALA A 90 8.65 25.42 -1.56
N ASP A 91 9.38 26.28 -2.27
CA ASP A 91 10.25 25.83 -3.37
C ASP A 91 11.54 25.27 -2.77
N LEU A 92 11.58 23.95 -2.64
CA LEU A 92 12.69 23.20 -2.05
C LEU A 92 14.04 23.40 -2.78
N ARG A 93 14.03 23.99 -3.98
CA ARG A 93 15.23 24.26 -4.79
C ARG A 93 15.89 25.59 -4.43
N GLY A 94 15.16 26.49 -3.78
CA GLY A 94 15.58 27.84 -3.45
C GLY A 94 15.64 28.09 -1.95
N ASP A 95 15.43 29.34 -1.57
CA ASP A 95 15.28 29.75 -0.18
C ASP A 95 13.85 29.45 0.30
N PHE A 96 13.73 28.57 1.27
CA PHE A 96 12.45 28.15 1.84
C PHE A 96 12.62 27.94 3.34
N ARG A 97 11.51 28.07 4.08
CA ARG A 97 11.50 27.78 5.50
C ARG A 97 11.74 26.29 5.76
N THR A 98 12.93 25.96 6.26
CA THR A 98 13.36 24.59 6.56
C THR A 98 12.56 23.99 7.71
N TYR A 99 12.64 22.67 7.88
CA TYR A 99 11.99 21.99 8.99
C TYR A 99 12.41 22.56 10.35
N ASN A 100 13.73 22.79 10.54
CA ASN A 100 14.26 23.31 11.80
C ASN A 100 13.81 24.74 12.08
N GLU A 101 13.78 25.61 11.06
CA GLU A 101 13.25 26.98 11.21
C GLU A 101 11.73 27.00 11.46
N PHE A 102 11.00 26.01 10.92
CA PHE A 102 9.57 25.85 11.18
C PHE A 102 9.30 25.29 12.58
N ALA A 103 10.13 24.35 13.03
CA ALA A 103 10.05 23.75 14.35
C ALA A 103 10.37 24.76 15.45
N GLY A 104 11.27 25.72 15.23
CA GLY A 104 11.61 26.72 16.23
C GLY A 104 12.26 26.13 17.48
N VAL A 105 12.17 26.87 18.60
CA VAL A 105 12.74 26.45 19.89
C VAL A 105 11.67 25.78 20.74
N VAL A 106 11.94 24.56 21.22
CA VAL A 106 11.04 23.82 22.11
C VAL A 106 11.27 24.27 23.55
N ASP A 107 10.19 24.61 24.27
CA ASP A 107 10.27 24.92 25.71
C ASP A 107 10.73 23.68 26.48
N ILE A 108 11.54 23.88 27.53
CA ILE A 108 12.04 22.79 28.37
C ILE A 108 10.91 22.04 29.09
N ASN A 109 9.76 22.69 29.30
CA ASN A 109 8.60 22.15 30.00
C ASN A 109 7.61 21.42 29.06
N GLU A 110 7.80 21.48 27.74
CA GLU A 110 6.94 20.79 26.79
C GLU A 110 7.34 19.32 26.59
N ASP A 111 6.35 18.44 26.41
CA ASP A 111 6.61 17.09 25.93
C ASP A 111 7.12 17.14 24.48
N LYS A 112 8.44 16.97 24.32
CA LYS A 112 9.12 16.98 23.03
C LYS A 112 8.45 16.05 22.01
N LYS A 113 7.97 14.87 22.43
CA LYS A 113 7.39 13.90 21.49
C LYS A 113 6.07 14.42 20.90
N SER A 114 5.18 14.91 21.76
CA SER A 114 3.93 15.55 21.34
C SER A 114 4.18 16.81 20.51
N TYR A 115 5.15 17.64 20.91
CA TYR A 115 5.52 18.85 20.18
C TYR A 115 5.94 18.55 18.74
N TYR A 116 6.95 17.68 18.54
CA TYR A 116 7.44 17.34 17.21
C TYR A 116 6.39 16.58 16.38
N SER A 117 5.47 15.84 17.03
CA SER A 117 4.31 15.25 16.35
C SER A 117 3.42 16.34 15.72
N ASN A 118 3.16 17.43 16.43
CA ASN A 118 2.41 18.56 15.90
C ASN A 118 3.20 19.34 14.84
N VAL A 119 4.49 19.59 15.06
CA VAL A 119 5.38 20.20 14.05
C VAL A 119 5.34 19.43 12.74
N ASN A 120 5.50 18.10 12.78
CA ASN A 120 5.43 17.26 11.58
C ASN A 120 4.11 17.44 10.83
N LYS A 121 2.98 17.45 11.54
CA LYS A 121 1.66 17.66 10.93
C LYS A 121 1.54 19.04 10.30
N TYR A 122 1.87 20.11 11.02
CA TYR A 122 1.71 21.47 10.50
C TYR A 122 2.70 21.81 9.40
N TYR A 123 3.94 21.30 9.46
CA TYR A 123 4.91 21.46 8.39
C TYR A 123 4.46 20.71 7.12
N PHE A 124 3.90 19.51 7.26
CA PHE A 124 3.30 18.80 6.13
C PHE A 124 2.17 19.62 5.49
N ILE A 125 1.26 20.18 6.31
CA ILE A 125 0.16 21.03 5.83
C ILE A 125 0.70 22.28 5.10
N TYR A 126 1.75 22.92 5.64
CA TYR A 126 2.45 24.06 5.04
C TYR A 126 2.96 23.73 3.63
N LEU A 127 3.72 22.63 3.47
CA LEU A 127 4.29 22.21 2.19
C LEU A 127 3.21 21.77 1.17
N MET A 128 2.16 21.10 1.62
CA MET A 128 1.03 20.67 0.77
C MET A 128 0.04 21.80 0.44
N ASN A 129 0.09 22.90 1.19
CA ASN A 129 -0.86 24.01 1.14
C ASN A 129 -2.32 23.61 1.36
N ILE A 130 -2.57 22.57 2.14
CA ILE A 130 -3.93 22.05 2.42
C ILE A 130 -4.50 22.63 3.71
N GLY A 131 -5.77 22.34 4.00
CA GLY A 131 -6.45 22.88 5.18
C GLY A 131 -6.85 24.37 5.06
N GLY A 132 -7.59 24.85 6.06
CA GLY A 132 -7.83 26.27 6.28
C GLY A 132 -8.68 27.01 5.25
N GLN A 133 -9.86 26.50 4.90
CA GLN A 133 -10.70 27.11 3.85
C GLN A 133 -11.61 28.25 4.35
N SER A 134 -12.00 28.26 5.63
CA SER A 134 -12.91 29.28 6.16
C SER A 134 -12.79 29.43 7.69
N GLY A 135 -13.31 30.55 8.20
CA GLY A 135 -13.40 30.83 9.64
C GLY A 135 -12.04 30.83 10.35
N VAL A 136 -12.01 30.25 11.56
CA VAL A 136 -10.77 30.15 12.37
C VAL A 136 -9.66 29.40 11.63
N LYS A 137 -10.00 28.41 10.81
CA LYS A 137 -9.00 27.64 10.06
C LYS A 137 -8.37 28.50 8.95
N ALA A 138 -9.12 29.38 8.29
CA ALA A 138 -8.53 30.33 7.35
C ALA A 138 -7.58 31.31 8.06
N PHE A 139 -7.95 31.77 9.26
CA PHE A 139 -7.10 32.64 10.07
C PHE A 139 -5.79 31.95 10.51
N ILE A 140 -5.86 30.70 10.97
CA ILE A 140 -4.66 29.89 11.27
C ILE A 140 -3.78 29.74 10.02
N LYS A 141 -4.40 29.47 8.86
CA LYS A 141 -3.67 29.30 7.61
C LYS A 141 -2.91 30.57 7.23
N GLU A 142 -3.50 31.75 7.39
CA GLU A 142 -2.80 33.01 7.13
C GLU A 142 -1.54 33.15 8.00
N HIS A 143 -1.64 32.80 9.29
CA HIS A 143 -0.50 32.85 10.21
C HIS A 143 0.55 31.80 9.86
N LEU A 144 0.15 30.58 9.49
CA LEU A 144 1.04 29.46 9.14
C LEU A 144 2.11 29.83 8.09
N TYR A 145 1.80 30.75 7.18
CA TYR A 145 2.71 31.19 6.12
C TYR A 145 3.55 32.42 6.48
N ARG A 146 3.40 32.98 7.68
CA ARG A 146 4.24 34.07 8.14
C ARG A 146 5.59 33.52 8.65
N PRO A 147 6.71 34.25 8.46
CA PRO A 147 8.03 33.80 8.90
C PRO A 147 8.15 33.57 10.41
N ASP A 148 7.36 34.29 11.20
CA ASP A 148 7.33 34.29 12.68
C ASP A 148 6.38 33.26 13.29
N PHE A 149 5.70 32.44 12.47
CA PHE A 149 4.78 31.42 12.98
C PHE A 149 5.52 30.34 13.76
N GLU A 150 5.06 30.01 14.96
CA GLU A 150 5.52 28.86 15.72
C GLU A 150 4.32 27.98 16.12
N VAL A 151 4.53 26.67 16.16
CA VAL A 151 3.45 25.71 16.48
C VAL A 151 2.93 25.88 17.91
N SER A 152 3.81 26.29 18.84
CA SER A 152 3.48 26.66 20.21
C SER A 152 2.44 27.78 20.30
N ASN A 153 2.39 28.69 19.31
CA ASN A 153 1.50 29.86 19.30
C ASN A 153 0.09 29.56 18.77
N LEU A 154 -0.22 28.32 18.39
CA LEU A 154 -1.55 27.95 17.87
C LEU A 154 -2.70 28.31 18.81
N PRO A 155 -2.64 28.05 20.13
CA PRO A 155 -3.71 28.45 21.05
C PRO A 155 -3.92 29.96 21.07
N GLU A 156 -2.85 30.75 21.03
CA GLU A 156 -2.87 32.22 21.05
C GLU A 156 -3.49 32.77 19.77
N ILE A 157 -3.13 32.22 18.61
CA ILE A 157 -3.72 32.58 17.31
C ILE A 157 -5.25 32.30 17.31
N ILE A 158 -5.68 31.18 17.90
CA ILE A 158 -7.10 30.85 17.98
C ILE A 158 -7.84 31.79 18.96
N LYS A 159 -7.24 32.11 20.10
CA LYS A 159 -7.79 33.08 21.07
C LYS A 159 -7.92 34.47 20.44
N GLU A 160 -6.95 34.89 19.63
CA GLU A 160 -7.01 36.15 18.88
C GLU A 160 -8.19 36.18 17.92
N PHE A 161 -8.38 35.11 17.13
CA PHE A 161 -9.56 34.99 16.26
C PHE A 161 -10.87 35.11 17.04
N GLN A 162 -10.97 34.44 18.20
CA GLN A 162 -12.16 34.48 19.04
C GLN A 162 -12.39 35.87 19.65
N LYS A 163 -11.33 36.58 20.06
CA LYS A 163 -11.41 37.97 20.51
C LYS A 163 -11.95 38.89 19.41
N ASN A 164 -11.49 38.69 18.17
CA ASN A 164 -11.96 39.43 16.99
C ASN A 164 -13.38 39.01 16.55
N ASN A 165 -13.89 37.87 17.03
CA ASN A 165 -15.19 37.30 16.67
C ASN A 165 -15.95 36.80 17.92
N PRO A 166 -16.33 37.66 18.86
CA PRO A 166 -16.84 37.25 20.18
C PRO A 166 -18.13 36.43 20.13
N LYS A 167 -18.90 36.52 19.04
CA LYS A 167 -20.12 35.72 18.80
C LYS A 167 -19.83 34.26 18.39
N LYS A 168 -18.59 33.93 18.02
CA LYS A 168 -18.18 32.58 17.60
C LYS A 168 -17.41 31.91 18.72
N LYS A 169 -18.05 30.97 19.43
CA LYS A 169 -17.36 30.11 20.40
C LYS A 169 -16.52 29.09 19.63
N VAL A 170 -15.22 29.02 19.91
CA VAL A 170 -14.29 28.11 19.23
C VAL A 170 -13.72 27.12 20.24
N ASP A 171 -13.80 25.83 19.93
CA ASP A 171 -13.06 24.80 20.64
C ASP A 171 -11.62 24.79 20.13
N ILE A 172 -10.67 25.20 20.97
CA ILE A 172 -9.25 25.33 20.60
C ILE A 172 -8.68 23.95 20.23
N THR A 173 -8.83 22.96 21.11
CA THR A 173 -8.25 21.62 20.92
C THR A 173 -8.90 20.91 19.72
N GLY A 174 -10.22 20.98 19.60
CA GLY A 174 -10.92 20.47 18.42
C GLY A 174 -10.47 21.14 17.13
N THR A 175 -10.28 22.47 17.12
CA THR A 175 -9.83 23.22 15.94
C THR A 175 -8.42 22.82 15.50
N ILE A 176 -7.48 22.65 16.44
CA ILE A 176 -6.11 22.21 16.15
C ILE A 176 -6.15 20.81 15.52
N ASN A 177 -6.85 19.86 16.15
CA ASN A 177 -6.97 18.49 15.66
C ASN A 177 -7.65 18.39 14.29
N ASP A 178 -8.62 19.26 14.04
CA ASP A 178 -9.37 19.31 12.78
C ASP A 178 -8.64 20.06 11.67
N PHE A 179 -7.63 20.87 11.99
CA PHE A 179 -6.89 21.65 10.99
C PHE A 179 -6.10 20.74 10.05
N HIS A 180 -5.48 19.69 10.61
CA HIS A 180 -4.74 18.67 9.87
C HIS A 180 -5.57 17.41 9.57
N ALA A 181 -6.91 17.46 9.63
CA ALA A 181 -7.76 16.28 9.41
C ALA A 181 -7.58 15.64 8.02
N SER A 182 -7.34 16.46 6.99
CA SER A 182 -7.03 15.96 5.64
C SER A 182 -5.79 15.06 5.66
N LEU A 183 -4.70 15.46 6.32
CA LEU A 183 -3.51 14.58 6.42
C LEU A 183 -3.87 13.16 6.90
N ARG A 184 -4.71 13.02 7.93
CA ARG A 184 -5.16 11.72 8.45
C ARG A 184 -6.04 10.97 7.44
N ASN A 185 -6.95 11.67 6.78
CA ASN A 185 -7.92 11.09 5.86
C ASN A 185 -7.24 10.50 4.62
N GLU A 186 -6.36 11.25 3.95
CA GLU A 186 -5.68 10.73 2.76
C GLU A 186 -4.70 9.60 3.09
N ARG A 187 -4.07 9.61 4.28
CA ARG A 187 -3.28 8.46 4.74
C ARG A 187 -4.14 7.20 4.87
N GLN A 188 -5.34 7.32 5.43
CA GLN A 188 -6.25 6.18 5.56
C GLN A 188 -6.69 5.63 4.20
N ILE A 189 -6.96 6.50 3.23
CA ILE A 189 -7.22 6.07 1.84
C ILE A 189 -6.01 5.28 1.32
N LEU A 190 -4.80 5.84 1.44
CA LEU A 190 -3.57 5.23 0.95
C LEU A 190 -3.19 3.95 1.70
N PHE A 191 -3.60 3.79 2.96
CA PHE A 191 -3.53 2.53 3.70
C PHE A 191 -4.43 1.46 3.08
N TYR A 192 -5.70 1.77 2.79
CA TYR A 192 -6.60 0.81 2.14
C TYR A 192 -6.11 0.40 0.75
N TYR A 193 -5.53 1.33 0.00
CA TYR A 193 -4.90 1.08 -1.30
C TYR A 193 -3.48 0.49 -1.20
N GLY A 194 -3.04 0.11 0.01
CA GLY A 194 -1.81 -0.65 0.21
C GLY A 194 -0.50 0.13 0.02
N TYR A 195 -0.51 1.47 0.01
CA TYR A 195 0.71 2.31 -0.05
C TYR A 195 1.39 2.47 1.32
N PHE A 196 0.59 2.46 2.38
CA PHE A 196 1.05 2.48 3.76
C PHE A 196 0.54 1.25 4.49
N HIS A 197 1.30 0.81 5.48
CA HIS A 197 0.82 -0.17 6.43
C HIS A 197 1.09 0.32 7.86
N SER A 198 0.14 0.02 8.73
CA SER A 198 0.17 0.32 10.15
C SER A 198 -0.68 -0.72 10.88
N ARG A 199 -0.35 -1.00 12.16
CA ARG A 199 -1.14 -1.91 12.99
C ARG A 199 -2.57 -1.38 13.21
N ASN A 200 -2.66 -0.08 13.47
CA ASN A 200 -3.91 0.64 13.69
C ASN A 200 -4.21 1.56 12.51
N ASN A 201 -5.48 1.87 12.26
CA ASN A 201 -5.92 2.79 11.19
C ASN A 201 -5.55 4.28 11.46
N GLY A 202 -4.62 4.54 12.38
CA GLY A 202 -4.14 5.87 12.71
C GLY A 202 -5.17 6.76 13.40
N ALA A 203 -6.08 6.17 14.18
CA ALA A 203 -7.02 6.86 15.05
C ALA A 203 -6.64 6.60 16.51
N GLY A 204 -6.50 7.65 17.33
CA GLY A 204 -6.17 7.53 18.76
C GLY A 204 -4.84 8.20 19.15
N ASN A 205 -4.38 7.90 20.37
CA ASN A 205 -3.16 8.43 20.99
C ASN A 205 -1.92 7.56 20.73
N ASP A 206 -2.04 6.51 19.91
CA ASP A 206 -0.95 5.56 19.69
C ASP A 206 0.15 6.20 18.83
N ASN A 207 1.40 6.08 19.31
CA ASN A 207 2.57 6.46 18.51
C ASN A 207 2.67 5.50 17.33
N GLU A 208 2.30 6.00 16.16
CA GLU A 208 2.01 5.16 14.99
C GLU A 208 3.28 4.55 14.40
N PHE A 209 3.48 3.23 14.58
CA PHE A 209 4.44 2.46 13.81
C PHE A 209 3.88 2.20 12.40
N SER A 210 4.07 3.19 11.53
CA SER A 210 3.66 3.16 10.13
C SER A 210 4.89 3.09 9.22
N SER A 211 4.81 2.31 8.15
CA SER A 211 5.87 2.22 7.16
C SER A 211 5.31 2.31 5.75
N LEU A 212 6.17 2.66 4.79
CA LEU A 212 5.88 2.42 3.39
C LEU A 212 5.82 0.91 3.17
N THR A 213 4.90 0.51 2.31
CA THR A 213 4.82 -0.84 1.76
C THR A 213 5.70 -0.91 0.50
N PRO A 214 5.91 -2.10 -0.11
CA PRO A 214 6.58 -2.18 -1.41
C PRO A 214 5.93 -1.28 -2.47
N ILE A 215 4.59 -1.19 -2.48
CA ILE A 215 3.84 -0.28 -3.36
C ILE A 215 4.14 1.18 -3.06
N GLY A 216 4.16 1.55 -1.78
CA GLY A 216 4.53 2.89 -1.33
C GLY A 216 5.96 3.28 -1.76
N GLU A 217 6.92 2.38 -1.59
CA GLU A 217 8.32 2.59 -1.95
C GLU A 217 8.51 2.85 -3.45
N ILE A 218 7.86 2.05 -4.30
CA ILE A 218 7.91 2.24 -5.76
C ILE A 218 7.20 3.55 -6.12
N ALA A 219 6.07 3.84 -5.49
CA ALA A 219 5.28 5.05 -5.73
C ALA A 219 6.02 6.35 -5.37
N VAL A 220 6.85 6.37 -4.32
CA VAL A 220 7.72 7.52 -3.98
C VAL A 220 8.69 7.83 -5.11
N LYS A 221 9.23 6.81 -5.79
CA LYS A 221 10.25 6.97 -6.84
C LYS A 221 9.68 7.08 -8.25
N ALA A 222 8.45 6.61 -8.45
CA ALA A 222 7.75 6.57 -9.74
C ALA A 222 7.69 7.94 -10.44
N ASN A 223 7.91 7.95 -11.75
CA ASN A 223 7.54 9.07 -12.61
C ASN A 223 6.01 9.14 -12.83
N SER A 224 5.50 10.05 -13.67
CA SER A 224 4.05 10.20 -13.85
C SER A 224 3.37 8.99 -14.50
N LYS A 225 3.99 8.37 -15.52
CA LYS A 225 3.45 7.17 -16.18
C LYS A 225 3.48 5.96 -15.25
N GLU A 226 4.60 5.76 -14.55
CA GLU A 226 4.74 4.70 -13.56
C GLU A 226 3.70 4.82 -12.45
N PHE A 227 3.51 6.03 -11.92
CA PHE A 227 2.57 6.27 -10.83
C PHE A 227 1.11 6.00 -11.25
N SER A 228 0.73 6.36 -12.48
CA SER A 228 -0.57 6.02 -13.05
C SER A 228 -0.77 4.50 -13.14
N ILE A 229 0.24 3.75 -13.59
CA ILE A 229 0.18 2.28 -13.66
C ILE A 229 0.09 1.65 -12.26
N ILE A 230 0.84 2.15 -11.28
CA ILE A 230 0.75 1.68 -9.89
C ILE A 230 -0.65 1.96 -9.31
N TRP A 231 -1.24 3.11 -9.63
CA TRP A 231 -2.59 3.46 -9.20
C TRP A 231 -3.66 2.51 -9.78
N GLU A 232 -3.62 2.24 -11.09
CA GLU A 232 -4.50 1.27 -11.73
C GLU A 232 -4.30 -0.15 -11.17
N HIS A 233 -3.05 -0.56 -10.95
CA HIS A 233 -2.72 -1.83 -10.30
C HIS A 233 -3.42 -1.98 -8.94
N GLN A 234 -3.41 -0.93 -8.10
CA GLN A 234 -4.10 -0.98 -6.82
C GLN A 234 -5.62 -1.00 -6.97
N LYS A 235 -6.21 -0.20 -7.86
CA LYS A 235 -7.67 -0.20 -8.09
C LYS A 235 -8.19 -1.57 -8.53
N ILE A 236 -7.46 -2.27 -9.41
CA ILE A 236 -7.83 -3.62 -9.87
C ILE A 236 -7.83 -4.62 -8.71
N LYS A 237 -6.91 -4.47 -7.76
CA LYS A 237 -6.79 -5.37 -6.60
C LYS A 237 -7.82 -5.11 -5.50
N MET A 238 -8.52 -3.98 -5.54
CA MET A 238 -9.53 -3.69 -4.52
C MET A 238 -10.68 -4.70 -4.60
N VAL A 239 -11.18 -5.10 -3.43
CA VAL A 239 -12.48 -5.76 -3.26
C VAL A 239 -13.42 -4.76 -2.61
N SER A 240 -14.73 -5.00 -2.71
CA SER A 240 -15.75 -4.06 -2.21
C SER A 240 -15.60 -3.73 -0.73
N GLN A 241 -15.16 -4.70 0.10
CA GLN A 241 -14.86 -4.49 1.51
C GLN A 241 -13.59 -5.24 1.97
N PRO A 242 -12.55 -4.53 2.44
CA PRO A 242 -11.34 -5.15 2.96
C PRO A 242 -11.57 -5.78 4.34
N VAL A 243 -10.79 -6.79 4.71
CA VAL A 243 -10.89 -7.48 6.04
C VAL A 243 -10.74 -6.51 7.22
N THR A 244 -10.07 -5.37 7.01
CA THR A 244 -9.84 -4.33 8.01
C THR A 244 -11.00 -3.34 8.18
N ILE A 245 -12.07 -3.43 7.38
CA ILE A 245 -13.23 -2.53 7.46
C ILE A 245 -14.01 -2.72 8.78
N GLU A 246 -14.64 -1.65 9.27
CA GLU A 246 -15.48 -1.68 10.48
C GLU A 246 -16.95 -1.37 10.14
N PHE A 247 -17.88 -1.89 10.94
CA PHE A 247 -19.34 -1.74 10.73
C PHE A 247 -20.05 -0.98 11.87
N PRO A 248 -19.57 0.18 12.34
CA PRO A 248 -20.10 0.80 13.56
C PRO A 248 -21.60 1.17 13.49
N SER A 249 -22.15 1.33 12.29
CA SER A 249 -23.54 1.72 12.04
C SER A 249 -24.57 0.65 12.36
N ILE A 250 -24.22 -0.63 12.29
CA ILE A 250 -25.20 -1.74 12.45
C ILE A 250 -25.35 -2.21 13.89
N LYS A 251 -24.71 -1.53 14.85
CA LYS A 251 -24.80 -1.91 16.26
C LYS A 251 -26.26 -1.89 16.72
N ASN A 252 -26.72 -3.01 17.28
CA ASN A 252 -28.12 -3.24 17.69
C ASN A 252 -29.15 -3.23 16.53
N CYS A 253 -28.72 -3.42 15.28
CA CYS A 253 -29.63 -3.60 14.14
C CYS A 253 -30.41 -4.92 14.28
N GLN A 254 -31.75 -4.85 14.25
CA GLN A 254 -32.62 -6.03 14.41
C GLN A 254 -32.81 -6.83 13.11
N ASN A 255 -32.65 -6.21 11.94
CA ASN A 255 -32.88 -6.82 10.62
C ASN A 255 -31.57 -7.12 9.87
N CYS A 256 -30.47 -7.33 10.60
CA CYS A 256 -29.16 -7.62 10.02
C CYS A 256 -28.87 -9.12 10.09
N PHE A 257 -28.47 -9.73 8.96
CA PHE A 257 -28.24 -11.17 8.85
C PHE A 257 -26.92 -11.46 8.13
N SER A 258 -25.97 -12.09 8.83
CA SER A 258 -24.65 -12.41 8.28
C SER A 258 -24.67 -13.46 7.16
N ASP A 259 -25.69 -14.32 7.10
CA ASP A 259 -25.83 -15.33 6.04
C ASP A 259 -25.94 -14.73 4.63
N LYS A 260 -26.52 -13.51 4.55
CA LYS A 260 -26.70 -12.74 3.31
C LYS A 260 -25.46 -11.94 2.91
N PHE A 261 -24.52 -11.75 3.84
CA PHE A 261 -23.36 -10.90 3.60
C PHE A 261 -22.42 -11.56 2.57
N LYS A 262 -22.28 -10.92 1.42
CA LYS A 262 -21.38 -11.31 0.33
C LYS A 262 -20.69 -10.07 -0.21
N ILE A 263 -19.45 -10.21 -0.67
CA ILE A 263 -18.70 -9.07 -1.21
C ILE A 263 -18.48 -9.25 -2.71
N ASN A 264 -18.33 -8.15 -3.43
CA ASN A 264 -17.83 -8.14 -4.81
C ASN A 264 -16.29 -8.16 -4.78
N TYR A 265 -15.66 -9.10 -5.49
CA TYR A 265 -14.19 -9.23 -5.58
C TYR A 265 -13.58 -8.31 -6.67
N SER A 266 -14.42 -7.63 -7.42
CA SER A 266 -14.10 -6.89 -8.65
C SER A 266 -14.87 -5.56 -8.75
N PRO A 267 -14.97 -4.72 -7.69
CA PRO A 267 -15.78 -3.50 -7.71
C PRO A 267 -15.36 -2.53 -8.81
N TYR A 268 -14.05 -2.36 -9.05
CA TYR A 268 -13.56 -1.49 -10.11
C TYR A 268 -13.95 -2.01 -11.50
N PHE A 269 -13.73 -3.31 -11.77
CA PHE A 269 -14.10 -3.89 -13.06
C PHE A 269 -15.62 -3.91 -13.26
N SER A 270 -16.41 -4.08 -12.20
CA SER A 270 -17.88 -3.98 -12.23
C SER A 270 -18.36 -2.60 -12.71
N ILE A 271 -17.69 -1.53 -12.25
CA ILE A 271 -17.89 -0.16 -12.71
C ILE A 271 -17.53 -0.04 -14.20
N LEU A 272 -16.38 -0.58 -14.62
CA LEU A 272 -15.96 -0.53 -16.03
C LEU A 272 -16.92 -1.29 -16.95
N ARG A 273 -17.47 -2.44 -16.53
CA ARG A 273 -18.48 -3.18 -17.30
C ARG A 273 -19.77 -2.38 -17.49
N CYS A 274 -20.17 -1.59 -16.49
CA CYS A 274 -21.30 -0.68 -16.64
C CYS A 274 -21.00 0.42 -17.67
N LEU A 275 -19.79 1.00 -17.64
CA LEU A 275 -19.37 1.99 -18.64
C LEU A 275 -19.25 1.39 -20.05
N GLU A 276 -18.79 0.16 -20.18
CA GLU A 276 -18.68 -0.53 -21.48
C GLU A 276 -20.04 -0.65 -22.15
N LYS A 277 -21.03 -1.15 -21.39
CA LYS A 277 -22.37 -1.43 -21.91
C LYS A 277 -23.24 -0.20 -22.05
N TYR A 278 -23.19 0.73 -21.09
CA TYR A 278 -24.12 1.86 -21.01
C TYR A 278 -23.49 3.21 -21.35
N LYS A 279 -22.16 3.27 -21.52
CA LYS A 279 -21.39 4.50 -21.80
C LYS A 279 -21.48 5.59 -20.72
N GLN A 280 -22.25 5.35 -19.67
CA GLN A 280 -22.45 6.25 -18.55
C GLN A 280 -22.82 5.49 -17.26
N ILE A 281 -22.62 6.14 -16.13
CA ILE A 281 -23.08 5.68 -14.82
C ILE A 281 -23.83 6.81 -14.13
N PHE A 282 -25.11 6.58 -13.83
CA PHE A 282 -25.90 7.48 -13.02
C PHE A 282 -25.58 7.30 -11.54
N PRO A 283 -25.47 8.40 -10.75
CA PRO A 283 -25.10 8.32 -9.34
C PRO A 283 -26.06 7.44 -8.53
N ARG A 284 -27.36 7.57 -8.76
CA ARG A 284 -28.39 6.82 -8.03
C ARG A 284 -28.35 5.33 -8.33
N PHE A 285 -28.03 4.94 -9.56
CA PHE A 285 -27.81 3.54 -9.92
C PHE A 285 -26.57 2.98 -9.23
N TYR A 286 -25.46 3.75 -9.23
CA TYR A 286 -24.25 3.33 -8.52
C TYR A 286 -24.52 3.11 -7.03
N ASP A 287 -25.12 4.09 -6.38
CA ASP A 287 -25.43 4.05 -4.95
C ASP A 287 -26.40 2.90 -4.59
N ARG A 288 -27.57 2.86 -5.23
CA ARG A 288 -28.64 1.94 -4.82
C ARG A 288 -28.47 0.51 -5.34
N ILE A 289 -27.80 0.33 -6.48
CA ILE A 289 -27.70 -0.98 -7.12
C ILE A 289 -26.25 -1.46 -7.17
N LEU A 290 -25.41 -0.81 -7.98
CA LEU A 290 -24.09 -1.35 -8.34
C LEU A 290 -23.17 -1.51 -7.13
N SER A 291 -23.12 -0.51 -6.25
CA SER A 291 -22.27 -0.53 -5.07
C SER A 291 -22.68 -1.57 -4.02
N ARG A 292 -23.88 -2.16 -4.18
CA ARG A 292 -24.45 -3.19 -3.29
C ARG A 292 -24.49 -4.57 -3.95
N SER A 293 -23.93 -4.68 -5.15
CA SER A 293 -23.75 -5.97 -5.82
C SER A 293 -22.67 -6.82 -5.16
N ASN A 294 -22.68 -8.11 -5.49
CA ASN A 294 -21.66 -9.08 -5.14
C ASN A 294 -21.38 -9.97 -6.35
N ASN A 295 -20.48 -10.94 -6.23
CA ASN A 295 -20.09 -11.79 -7.36
C ASN A 295 -21.25 -12.63 -7.93
N ASP A 296 -22.28 -12.92 -7.14
CA ASP A 296 -23.37 -13.80 -7.57
C ASP A 296 -24.42 -13.06 -8.41
N ASN A 297 -24.56 -11.74 -8.21
CA ASN A 297 -25.63 -10.95 -8.83
C ASN A 297 -25.13 -9.87 -9.81
N ILE A 298 -23.83 -9.59 -9.85
CA ILE A 298 -23.28 -8.52 -10.70
C ILE A 298 -23.58 -8.72 -12.19
N ASP A 299 -23.50 -9.96 -12.68
CA ASP A 299 -23.79 -10.28 -14.08
C ASP A 299 -25.26 -10.01 -14.42
N ASP A 300 -26.16 -10.34 -13.52
CA ASP A 300 -27.59 -10.12 -13.70
C ASP A 300 -27.96 -8.63 -13.63
N ILE A 301 -27.32 -7.88 -12.75
CA ILE A 301 -27.46 -6.42 -12.66
C ILE A 301 -27.05 -5.77 -13.98
N ILE A 302 -25.87 -6.13 -14.51
CA ILE A 302 -25.36 -5.55 -15.75
C ILE A 302 -26.19 -6.03 -16.95
N LYS A 303 -26.66 -7.29 -16.96
CA LYS A 303 -27.46 -7.82 -18.06
C LYS A 303 -28.82 -7.12 -18.17
N ASN A 304 -29.49 -6.87 -17.05
CA ASN A 304 -30.87 -6.36 -16.97
C ASN A 304 -30.93 -4.94 -16.39
N TYR A 305 -29.97 -4.08 -16.74
CA TYR A 305 -29.81 -2.75 -16.15
C TYR A 305 -31.08 -1.90 -16.09
N ASP A 306 -31.85 -1.83 -17.18
CA ASP A 306 -33.05 -0.99 -17.22
C ASP A 306 -34.08 -1.44 -16.17
N GLU A 307 -34.28 -2.75 -16.02
CA GLU A 307 -35.16 -3.31 -14.98
C GLU A 307 -34.65 -2.99 -13.57
N PHE A 308 -33.32 -3.04 -13.35
CA PHE A 308 -32.72 -2.67 -12.08
C PHE A 308 -32.81 -1.15 -11.80
N VAL A 309 -32.69 -0.29 -12.81
CA VAL A 309 -32.92 1.15 -12.69
C VAL A 309 -34.38 1.41 -12.29
N GLU A 310 -35.34 0.74 -12.91
CA GLU A 310 -36.76 0.82 -12.56
C GLU A 310 -37.04 0.31 -11.14
N SER A 311 -36.23 -0.63 -10.63
CA SER A 311 -36.38 -1.20 -9.29
C SER A 311 -35.89 -0.29 -8.13
N ILE A 312 -35.18 0.81 -8.42
CA ILE A 312 -34.57 1.68 -7.40
C ILE A 312 -35.55 2.12 -6.29
N PRO A 313 -36.80 2.54 -6.57
CA PRO A 313 -37.75 2.92 -5.51
C PRO A 313 -38.08 1.76 -4.55
N LYS A 314 -38.09 0.53 -5.06
CA LYS A 314 -38.32 -0.68 -4.25
C LYS A 314 -37.11 -0.98 -3.35
N VAL A 315 -35.91 -0.80 -3.88
CA VAL A 315 -34.65 -0.90 -3.11
C VAL A 315 -34.62 0.13 -1.99
N GLU A 316 -34.96 1.39 -2.27
CA GLU A 316 -35.00 2.46 -1.26
C GLU A 316 -35.99 2.16 -0.14
N THR A 317 -37.19 1.67 -0.50
CA THR A 317 -38.19 1.22 0.49
C THR A 317 -37.64 0.11 1.40
N TYR A 318 -36.89 -0.84 0.82
CA TYR A 318 -36.24 -1.90 1.59
C TYR A 318 -35.12 -1.36 2.49
N LEU A 319 -34.30 -0.43 2.00
CA LEU A 319 -33.23 0.21 2.77
C LEU A 319 -33.78 0.99 3.98
N ASP A 320 -34.89 1.71 3.81
CA ASP A 320 -35.55 2.45 4.89
C ASP A 320 -36.04 1.51 6.01
N SER A 321 -36.37 0.26 5.69
CA SER A 321 -36.80 -0.74 6.68
C SER A 321 -35.74 -1.09 7.74
N PHE A 322 -34.45 -0.84 7.44
CA PHE A 322 -33.37 -1.04 8.41
C PHE A 322 -33.31 0.05 9.49
N ASN A 323 -33.96 1.21 9.27
CA ASN A 323 -33.90 2.37 10.17
C ASN A 323 -32.46 2.86 10.46
N LEU A 324 -31.57 2.77 9.46
CA LEU A 324 -30.16 3.14 9.59
C LEU A 324 -29.87 4.43 8.82
N ARG A 325 -29.42 5.46 9.55
CA ARG A 325 -29.07 6.77 8.95
C ARG A 325 -28.02 6.65 7.84
N THR A 326 -27.12 5.67 7.93
CA THR A 326 -26.05 5.46 6.94
C THR A 326 -26.58 5.01 5.58
N GLU A 327 -27.71 4.29 5.52
CA GLU A 327 -28.28 3.84 4.25
C GLU A 327 -28.89 5.00 3.45
N ASN A 328 -29.16 6.12 4.11
CA ASN A 328 -29.78 7.31 3.52
C ASN A 328 -28.77 8.44 3.19
N LYS A 329 -27.45 8.19 3.31
CA LYS A 329 -26.39 9.17 3.02
C LYS A 329 -25.74 8.94 1.65
N ASN A 330 -26.05 9.80 0.66
CA ASN A 330 -25.52 9.65 -0.70
C ASN A 330 -24.08 10.17 -0.89
N GLU A 331 -23.61 11.08 -0.01
CA GLU A 331 -22.30 11.75 -0.15
C GLU A 331 -21.12 10.78 -0.10
N ASP A 332 -21.28 9.65 0.61
CA ASP A 332 -20.22 8.68 0.83
C ASP A 332 -19.92 7.87 -0.46
N PHE A 333 -20.96 7.57 -1.25
CA PHE A 333 -20.85 6.85 -2.52
C PHE A 333 -20.20 7.69 -3.62
N GLU A 334 -20.54 8.98 -3.67
CA GLU A 334 -19.91 9.91 -4.62
C GLU A 334 -18.40 9.99 -4.40
N LYS A 335 -17.96 10.04 -3.14
CA LYS A 335 -16.54 10.08 -2.78
C LYS A 335 -15.83 8.79 -3.21
N GLU A 336 -16.47 7.62 -3.06
CA GLU A 336 -15.85 6.36 -3.46
C GLU A 336 -15.68 6.25 -4.97
N ILE A 337 -16.73 6.46 -5.76
CA ILE A 337 -16.63 6.30 -7.22
C ILE A 337 -15.58 7.23 -7.81
N LYS A 338 -15.40 8.44 -7.26
CA LYS A 338 -14.32 9.35 -7.65
C LYS A 338 -12.93 8.76 -7.46
N LYS A 339 -12.70 7.91 -6.44
CA LYS A 339 -11.41 7.22 -6.25
C LYS A 339 -11.18 6.16 -7.32
N TYR A 340 -12.22 5.44 -7.75
CA TYR A 340 -12.13 4.50 -8.87
C TYR A 340 -11.88 5.20 -10.21
N MET A 341 -12.49 6.37 -10.42
CA MET A 341 -12.32 7.14 -11.66
C MET A 341 -10.99 7.91 -11.70
N LEU A 342 -10.42 8.27 -10.54
CA LEU A 342 -9.11 8.90 -10.49
C LEU A 342 -8.07 8.02 -11.21
N GLY A 343 -7.22 8.64 -12.04
CA GLY A 343 -6.28 7.95 -12.94
C GLY A 343 -6.77 7.84 -14.38
N ILE A 344 -8.08 7.69 -14.58
CA ILE A 344 -8.71 7.52 -15.91
C ILE A 344 -9.59 8.70 -16.35
N ARG A 345 -9.52 9.81 -15.61
CA ARG A 345 -10.30 11.02 -15.87
C ARG A 345 -9.69 11.89 -16.96
N THR A 346 -10.55 12.62 -17.66
CA THR A 346 -10.17 13.63 -18.66
C THR A 346 -10.52 15.05 -18.23
N ASP A 347 -11.31 15.26 -17.19
CA ASP A 347 -12.00 16.53 -16.88
C ASP A 347 -11.29 17.41 -15.84
N PHE A 348 -10.03 17.13 -15.51
CA PHE A 348 -9.25 17.98 -14.62
C PHE A 348 -8.62 19.13 -15.37
N TYR A 349 -8.87 20.36 -14.92
CA TYR A 349 -8.43 21.58 -15.59
C TYR A 349 -6.93 21.63 -15.89
N LYS A 350 -6.09 21.04 -15.02
CA LYS A 350 -4.62 21.12 -15.12
C LYS A 350 -3.99 20.15 -16.12
N ASP A 351 -4.68 19.10 -16.50
CA ASP A 351 -4.21 18.10 -17.47
C ASP A 351 -5.37 17.56 -18.33
N ASN A 352 -6.33 18.44 -18.61
CA ASN A 352 -7.57 18.11 -19.31
C ASN A 352 -7.21 17.50 -20.67
N SER A 353 -7.71 16.29 -20.92
CA SER A 353 -7.47 15.51 -22.14
C SER A 353 -6.01 15.12 -22.43
N GLU A 354 -5.06 15.51 -21.57
CA GLU A 354 -3.63 15.20 -21.66
C GLU A 354 -3.24 13.97 -20.79
N ASN A 355 -4.14 13.52 -19.91
CA ASN A 355 -3.97 12.28 -19.17
C ASN A 355 -3.92 11.07 -20.12
N TYR A 356 -2.80 10.34 -20.10
CA TYR A 356 -2.54 9.18 -20.96
C TYR A 356 -3.65 8.13 -20.92
N LEU A 357 -4.11 7.79 -19.70
CA LEU A 357 -5.18 6.81 -19.45
C LEU A 357 -6.56 7.46 -19.33
N GLY A 358 -6.70 8.75 -19.68
CA GLY A 358 -7.95 9.48 -19.58
C GLY A 358 -8.98 9.05 -20.63
N PHE A 359 -10.16 8.60 -20.18
CA PHE A 359 -11.32 8.32 -21.04
C PHE A 359 -12.68 8.61 -20.40
N VAL A 360 -12.78 8.96 -19.11
CA VAL A 360 -14.06 9.34 -18.47
C VAL A 360 -14.08 10.78 -17.97
N SER A 361 -15.27 11.38 -17.90
CA SER A 361 -15.49 12.69 -17.26
C SER A 361 -16.68 12.65 -16.31
N SER A 362 -16.64 13.48 -15.26
CA SER A 362 -17.81 13.72 -14.41
C SER A 362 -18.83 14.63 -15.11
N THR A 363 -20.12 14.39 -14.84
CA THR A 363 -21.22 15.25 -15.31
C THR A 363 -21.62 16.26 -14.23
N SER A 364 -22.41 17.27 -14.58
CA SER A 364 -22.91 18.29 -13.63
C SER A 364 -23.74 17.71 -12.48
N ASN A 365 -24.34 16.54 -12.69
CA ASN A 365 -25.15 15.82 -11.70
C ASN A 365 -24.34 14.73 -10.98
N ASN A 366 -23.00 14.83 -10.95
CA ASN A 366 -22.06 13.86 -10.35
C ASN A 366 -22.10 12.46 -10.97
N GLY A 367 -22.67 12.31 -12.17
CA GLY A 367 -22.60 11.07 -12.95
C GLY A 367 -21.27 10.96 -13.69
N TRP A 368 -21.09 9.85 -14.40
CA TRP A 368 -19.89 9.60 -15.19
C TRP A 368 -20.25 9.24 -16.62
N ILE A 369 -19.47 9.74 -17.57
CA ILE A 369 -19.69 9.47 -18.99
C ILE A 369 -18.36 9.14 -19.67
N LEU A 370 -18.41 8.19 -20.61
CA LEU A 370 -17.31 7.78 -21.45
C LEU A 370 -17.07 8.83 -22.55
N GLN A 371 -15.84 9.32 -22.66
CA GLN A 371 -15.42 10.37 -23.61
C GLN A 371 -14.57 9.82 -24.75
N ASN A 372 -13.88 8.69 -24.55
CA ASN A 372 -13.01 8.09 -25.56
C ASN A 372 -13.21 6.56 -25.60
N GLU A 373 -14.08 6.11 -26.49
CA GLU A 373 -14.41 4.69 -26.63
C GLU A 373 -13.24 3.85 -27.16
N GLU A 374 -12.44 4.39 -28.07
CA GLU A 374 -11.30 3.68 -28.65
C GLU A 374 -10.27 3.29 -27.57
N LYS A 375 -9.83 4.26 -26.77
CA LYS A 375 -8.91 4.02 -25.64
C LYS A 375 -9.52 3.06 -24.62
N PHE A 376 -10.80 3.28 -24.30
CA PHE A 376 -11.50 2.46 -23.32
C PHE A 376 -11.63 1.00 -23.77
N ASN A 377 -11.92 0.74 -25.04
CA ASN A 377 -12.06 -0.62 -25.55
C ASN A 377 -10.74 -1.40 -25.50
N ILE A 378 -9.61 -0.75 -25.77
CA ILE A 378 -8.27 -1.36 -25.59
C ILE A 378 -8.06 -1.71 -24.12
N LEU A 379 -8.31 -0.75 -23.22
CA LEU A 379 -8.15 -0.93 -21.78
C LEU A 379 -9.04 -2.04 -21.22
N PHE A 380 -10.32 -2.01 -21.56
CA PHE A 380 -11.33 -2.93 -21.06
C PHE A 380 -10.98 -4.38 -21.37
N LYS A 381 -10.55 -4.68 -22.60
CA LYS A 381 -10.11 -6.01 -23.02
C LYS A 381 -8.94 -6.52 -22.18
N ILE A 382 -7.93 -5.68 -21.95
CA ILE A 382 -6.76 -6.08 -21.15
C ILE A 382 -7.14 -6.24 -19.67
N TYR A 383 -7.99 -5.36 -19.15
CA TYR A 383 -8.42 -5.39 -17.76
C TYR A 383 -9.28 -6.63 -17.47
N GLU A 384 -10.10 -7.08 -18.42
CA GLU A 384 -10.84 -8.34 -18.32
C GLU A 384 -9.91 -9.54 -18.15
N ILE A 385 -8.84 -9.63 -18.95
CA ILE A 385 -7.84 -10.69 -18.84
C ILE A 385 -7.12 -10.64 -17.47
N ILE A 386 -6.74 -9.43 -17.03
CA ILE A 386 -6.12 -9.22 -15.72
C ILE A 386 -7.06 -9.64 -14.58
N GLU A 387 -8.34 -9.28 -14.68
CA GLU A 387 -9.36 -9.58 -13.68
C GLU A 387 -9.58 -11.09 -13.56
N ASN A 388 -9.68 -11.80 -14.67
CA ASN A 388 -9.77 -13.26 -14.69
C ASN A 388 -8.56 -13.91 -13.99
N TYR A 389 -7.34 -13.43 -14.26
CA TYR A 389 -6.15 -13.90 -13.56
C TYR A 389 -6.18 -13.63 -12.05
N LYS A 390 -6.58 -12.42 -11.64
CA LYS A 390 -6.70 -12.05 -10.22
C LYS A 390 -7.68 -12.99 -9.52
N LEU A 391 -8.86 -13.22 -10.09
CA LEU A 391 -9.87 -14.10 -9.52
C LEU A 391 -9.37 -15.54 -9.46
N ASN A 392 -8.81 -16.09 -10.54
CA ASN A 392 -8.28 -17.45 -10.57
C ASN A 392 -7.19 -17.67 -9.49
N LYS A 393 -6.30 -16.70 -9.30
CA LYS A 393 -5.20 -16.78 -8.33
C LYS A 393 -5.66 -16.61 -6.88
N TYR A 394 -6.59 -15.69 -6.63
CA TYR A 394 -6.90 -15.22 -5.28
C TYR A 394 -8.30 -15.59 -4.76
N ASN A 395 -9.11 -16.35 -5.52
CA ASN A 395 -10.46 -16.73 -5.11
C ASN A 395 -10.52 -17.36 -3.71
N LEU A 396 -9.61 -18.30 -3.41
CA LEU A 396 -9.57 -18.95 -2.08
C LEU A 396 -9.25 -17.98 -0.95
N LEU A 397 -8.41 -16.96 -1.20
CA LEU A 397 -8.14 -15.91 -0.22
C LEU A 397 -9.39 -15.06 -0.01
N PHE A 398 -10.04 -14.63 -1.10
CA PHE A 398 -11.23 -13.80 -1.02
C PHE A 398 -12.41 -14.50 -0.31
N ASP A 399 -12.60 -15.80 -0.54
CA ASP A 399 -13.58 -16.61 0.19
C ASP A 399 -13.28 -16.65 1.70
N ARG A 400 -12.01 -16.84 2.10
CA ARG A 400 -11.61 -16.77 3.52
C ARG A 400 -11.85 -15.38 4.13
N CYS A 401 -11.50 -14.33 3.39
CA CYS A 401 -11.72 -12.94 3.79
C CYS A 401 -13.22 -12.64 3.98
N GLU A 402 -14.08 -13.09 3.06
CA GLU A 402 -15.52 -12.93 3.16
C GLU A 402 -16.09 -13.66 4.39
N LYS A 403 -15.66 -14.90 4.64
CA LYS A 403 -16.07 -15.65 5.84
C LYS A 403 -15.66 -14.96 7.13
N GLU A 404 -14.47 -14.36 7.17
CA GLU A 404 -14.02 -13.58 8.32
C GLU A 404 -14.85 -12.29 8.50
N LEU A 405 -15.16 -11.59 7.41
CA LEU A 405 -16.03 -10.42 7.43
C LEU A 405 -17.45 -10.76 7.89
N ARG A 406 -18.01 -11.92 7.49
CA ARG A 406 -19.32 -12.40 7.97
C ARG A 406 -19.35 -12.55 9.49
N LYS A 407 -18.32 -13.18 10.07
CA LYS A 407 -18.19 -13.32 11.54
C LYS A 407 -18.09 -11.97 12.22
N LYS A 408 -17.26 -11.07 11.66
CA LYS A 408 -17.12 -9.71 12.17
C LYS A 408 -18.46 -8.96 12.11
N TYR A 409 -19.16 -9.02 10.99
CA TYR A 409 -20.46 -8.40 10.79
C TYR A 409 -21.49 -8.91 11.82
N GLU A 410 -21.56 -10.23 12.01
CA GLU A 410 -22.43 -10.88 13.02
C GLU A 410 -22.15 -10.37 14.43
N SER A 411 -20.88 -10.33 14.82
CA SER A 411 -20.48 -9.88 16.16
C SER A 411 -20.97 -8.47 16.49
N VAL A 412 -21.04 -7.57 15.49
CA VAL A 412 -21.36 -6.16 15.71
C VAL A 412 -22.85 -5.96 16.02
N TYR A 413 -23.75 -6.63 15.30
CA TYR A 413 -25.19 -6.47 15.56
C TYR A 413 -25.69 -7.36 16.71
N THR A 414 -25.03 -8.51 16.96
CA THR A 414 -25.33 -9.38 18.11
C THR A 414 -24.71 -8.89 19.42
N GLY A 415 -23.63 -8.10 19.36
CA GLY A 415 -22.84 -7.70 20.52
C GLY A 415 -21.89 -8.78 21.05
N ASN A 416 -21.73 -9.89 20.32
CA ASN A 416 -20.80 -10.96 20.67
C ASN A 416 -19.34 -10.52 20.54
N VAL A 417 -18.44 -11.18 21.29
CA VAL A 417 -17.00 -10.92 21.19
C VAL A 417 -16.49 -11.43 19.83
N TYR A 418 -15.79 -10.57 19.10
CA TYR A 418 -15.09 -10.93 17.86
C TYR A 418 -13.63 -11.21 18.15
N GLU A 419 -13.20 -12.44 17.86
CA GLU A 419 -11.79 -12.81 17.84
C GLU A 419 -11.28 -12.77 16.40
N LYS A 420 -10.37 -11.83 16.12
CA LYS A 420 -9.81 -11.61 14.79
C LYS A 420 -8.87 -12.75 14.40
N ASN A 421 -9.06 -13.33 13.23
CA ASN A 421 -8.08 -14.22 12.64
C ASN A 421 -6.88 -13.42 12.09
N HIS A 422 -5.79 -13.37 12.86
CA HIS A 422 -4.57 -12.65 12.50
C HIS A 422 -3.93 -13.13 11.20
N ARG A 423 -4.10 -14.41 10.83
CA ARG A 423 -3.55 -14.95 9.57
C ARG A 423 -4.33 -14.52 8.35
N ILE A 424 -5.66 -14.58 8.40
CA ILE A 424 -6.49 -14.08 7.29
C ILE A 424 -6.23 -12.57 7.08
N LYS A 425 -6.10 -11.79 8.17
CA LYS A 425 -5.69 -10.38 8.07
C LYS A 425 -4.30 -10.24 7.43
N MET A 426 -3.33 -11.04 7.83
CA MET A 426 -1.98 -11.00 7.25
C MET A 426 -1.96 -11.39 5.77
N GLU A 427 -2.67 -12.44 5.38
CA GLU A 427 -2.82 -12.84 3.97
C GLU A 427 -3.44 -11.71 3.14
N TRP A 428 -4.46 -11.03 3.67
CA TRP A 428 -5.05 -9.84 3.06
C TRP A 428 -4.03 -8.70 2.92
N ASP A 429 -3.28 -8.38 3.98
CA ASP A 429 -2.29 -7.30 3.94
C ASP A 429 -1.20 -7.59 2.90
N LEU A 430 -0.64 -8.81 2.91
CA LEU A 430 0.37 -9.25 1.95
C LEU A 430 -0.18 -9.20 0.52
N TYR A 431 -1.41 -9.66 0.30
CA TYR A 431 -2.10 -9.50 -0.97
C TYR A 431 -2.18 -8.03 -1.37
N ASN A 432 -2.66 -7.14 -0.51
CA ASN A 432 -2.88 -5.73 -0.78
C ASN A 432 -1.57 -5.02 -1.16
N ILE A 433 -0.48 -5.31 -0.45
CA ILE A 433 0.81 -4.65 -0.63
C ILE A 433 1.73 -5.32 -1.66
N LYS A 434 1.39 -6.50 -2.18
CA LYS A 434 2.19 -7.20 -3.19
C LYS A 434 2.24 -6.43 -4.51
N VAL A 435 3.44 -6.32 -5.07
CA VAL A 435 3.69 -5.81 -6.42
C VAL A 435 3.44 -6.97 -7.39
N GLU A 436 2.22 -7.10 -7.92
CA GLU A 436 1.87 -8.19 -8.82
C GLU A 436 2.52 -7.98 -10.20
N LYS A 437 3.67 -8.63 -10.41
CA LYS A 437 4.46 -8.53 -11.65
C LYS A 437 3.64 -8.75 -12.91
N THR A 438 2.83 -9.82 -12.96
CA THR A 438 1.97 -10.14 -14.11
C THR A 438 0.96 -9.03 -14.40
N ILE A 439 0.32 -8.48 -13.37
CA ILE A 439 -0.64 -7.37 -13.51
C ILE A 439 0.09 -6.11 -13.99
N LEU A 440 1.20 -5.76 -13.36
CA LEU A 440 1.95 -4.54 -13.65
C LEU A 440 2.47 -4.53 -15.10
N PHE A 441 3.07 -5.63 -15.57
CA PHE A 441 3.51 -5.76 -16.95
C PHE A 441 2.35 -5.65 -17.94
N SER A 442 1.22 -6.30 -17.64
CA SER A 442 0.02 -6.25 -18.49
C SER A 442 -0.54 -4.83 -18.60
N LEU A 443 -0.51 -4.07 -17.50
CA LEU A 443 -0.90 -2.66 -17.49
C LEU A 443 0.05 -1.77 -18.30
N VAL A 444 1.36 -1.98 -18.21
CA VAL A 444 2.32 -1.23 -19.05
C VAL A 444 2.12 -1.55 -20.53
N ILE A 445 1.86 -2.83 -20.88
CA ILE A 445 1.53 -3.22 -22.25
C ILE A 445 0.22 -2.57 -22.70
N CYS A 446 -0.80 -2.53 -21.84
CA CYS A 446 -2.05 -1.82 -22.12
C CYS A 446 -1.81 -0.34 -22.43
N GLU A 447 -0.98 0.34 -21.64
CA GLU A 447 -0.66 1.75 -21.85
C GLU A 447 0.16 1.97 -23.12
N TYR A 448 1.08 1.05 -23.46
CA TYR A 448 1.77 1.05 -24.75
C TYR A 448 0.80 0.91 -25.94
N LEU A 449 -0.19 0.01 -25.85
CA LEU A 449 -1.20 -0.17 -26.89
C LEU A 449 -2.05 1.10 -27.08
N ILE A 450 -2.48 1.72 -25.98
CA ILE A 450 -3.21 3.00 -25.98
C ILE A 450 -2.36 4.12 -26.58
N PHE A 451 -1.08 4.21 -26.19
CA PHE A 451 -0.17 5.25 -26.65
C PHE A 451 0.05 5.19 -28.16
N ASN A 452 0.21 3.98 -28.72
CA ASN A 452 0.46 3.78 -30.15
C ASN A 452 -0.82 3.61 -30.98
N ARG A 453 -1.99 3.48 -30.35
CA ARG A 453 -3.28 3.18 -31.00
C ARG A 453 -3.22 1.93 -31.86
N ILE A 454 -2.70 0.85 -31.27
CA ILE A 454 -2.57 -0.45 -31.92
C ILE A 454 -3.21 -1.55 -31.07
N ASP A 455 -3.50 -2.68 -31.70
CA ASP A 455 -3.91 -3.91 -31.02
C ASP A 455 -2.71 -4.78 -30.63
N VAL A 456 -2.94 -5.73 -29.72
CA VAL A 456 -1.92 -6.68 -29.24
C VAL A 456 -1.26 -7.51 -30.36
N GLY A 457 -2.00 -7.78 -31.45
CA GLY A 457 -1.50 -8.50 -32.62
C GLY A 457 -0.35 -7.78 -33.34
N SER A 458 -0.30 -6.45 -33.24
CA SER A 458 0.66 -5.58 -33.93
C SER A 458 1.91 -5.27 -33.08
N ILE A 459 2.04 -5.86 -31.89
CA ILE A 459 3.16 -5.61 -30.99
C ILE A 459 4.49 -6.08 -31.60
N ILE A 460 5.47 -5.19 -31.60
CA ILE A 460 6.88 -5.50 -31.85
C ILE A 460 7.65 -5.45 -30.52
N THR A 461 8.15 -6.60 -30.06
CA THR A 461 8.78 -6.73 -28.73
C THR A 461 9.90 -5.74 -28.46
N GLU A 462 10.78 -5.46 -29.42
CA GLU A 462 11.90 -4.52 -29.23
C GLU A 462 11.39 -3.08 -29.02
N GLN A 463 10.28 -2.70 -29.64
CA GLN A 463 9.66 -1.39 -29.43
C GLN A 463 9.04 -1.30 -28.04
N VAL A 464 8.36 -2.36 -27.59
CA VAL A 464 7.86 -2.45 -26.21
C VAL A 464 9.00 -2.39 -25.21
N TYR A 465 10.11 -3.09 -25.44
CA TYR A 465 11.30 -3.01 -24.58
C TYR A 465 11.83 -1.57 -24.49
N THR A 466 11.94 -0.89 -25.63
CA THR A 466 12.42 0.50 -25.68
C THR A 466 11.50 1.39 -24.86
N TYR A 467 10.20 1.23 -25.03
CA TYR A 467 9.18 1.95 -24.29
C TYR A 467 9.23 1.69 -22.77
N PHE A 468 9.36 0.44 -22.35
CA PHE A 468 9.55 0.05 -20.96
C PHE A 468 10.80 0.70 -20.35
N ASN A 469 11.91 0.66 -21.08
CA ASN A 469 13.18 1.20 -20.59
C ASN A 469 13.18 2.74 -20.52
N GLU A 470 12.43 3.40 -21.40
CA GLU A 470 12.30 4.86 -21.43
C GLU A 470 11.36 5.37 -20.31
N TYR A 471 10.19 4.75 -20.15
CA TYR A 471 9.13 5.30 -19.29
C TYR A 471 8.89 4.53 -17.98
N PHE A 472 9.38 3.30 -17.84
CA PHE A 472 9.03 2.40 -16.71
C PHE A 472 10.24 1.78 -16.02
N ILE A 473 11.38 2.49 -16.04
CA ILE A 473 12.65 1.99 -15.51
C ILE A 473 12.65 1.73 -13.99
N ASN A 474 11.91 2.51 -13.20
CA ASN A 474 11.81 2.30 -11.75
C ASN A 474 10.93 1.08 -11.44
N ILE A 475 9.87 0.85 -12.22
CA ILE A 475 9.11 -0.39 -12.15
C ILE A 475 10.01 -1.60 -12.46
N LEU A 476 10.77 -1.55 -13.55
CA LEU A 476 11.70 -2.62 -13.92
C LEU A 476 12.72 -2.93 -12.82
N LYS A 477 13.33 -1.88 -12.25
CA LYS A 477 14.25 -2.01 -11.10
C LYS A 477 13.56 -2.63 -9.88
N SER A 478 12.34 -2.22 -9.57
CA SER A 478 11.57 -2.78 -8.44
C SER A 478 11.27 -4.26 -8.57
N LEU A 479 11.17 -4.74 -9.81
CA LEU A 479 10.96 -6.13 -10.16
C LEU A 479 12.27 -6.88 -10.42
N ASN A 480 13.41 -6.28 -10.06
CA ASN A 480 14.74 -6.86 -10.23
C ASN A 480 15.15 -7.17 -11.68
N LEU A 481 14.49 -6.54 -12.65
CA LEU A 481 14.71 -6.71 -14.08
C LEU A 481 15.58 -5.58 -14.64
N THR A 482 16.89 -5.79 -14.63
CA THR A 482 17.87 -4.79 -15.11
C THR A 482 18.56 -5.20 -16.41
N LYS A 483 18.54 -6.49 -16.77
CA LYS A 483 19.17 -6.99 -17.99
C LYS A 483 18.19 -6.99 -19.16
N LYS A 484 18.60 -6.42 -20.30
CA LYS A 484 17.80 -6.34 -21.54
C LYS A 484 17.17 -7.68 -21.93
N GLN A 485 17.95 -8.77 -21.93
CA GLN A 485 17.48 -10.10 -22.35
C GLN A 485 16.40 -10.66 -21.41
N GLU A 486 16.53 -10.44 -20.10
CA GLU A 486 15.53 -10.84 -19.11
C GLU A 486 14.23 -10.06 -19.36
N ILE A 487 14.31 -8.73 -19.50
CA ILE A 487 13.15 -7.87 -19.76
C ILE A 487 12.43 -8.30 -21.05
N ILE A 488 13.15 -8.51 -22.14
CA ILE A 488 12.58 -8.96 -23.42
C ILE A 488 11.86 -10.30 -23.27
N ARG A 489 12.43 -11.25 -22.53
CA ARG A 489 11.82 -12.55 -22.28
C ARG A 489 10.49 -12.38 -21.53
N GLU A 490 10.45 -11.55 -20.49
CA GLU A 490 9.22 -11.27 -19.74
C GLU A 490 8.16 -10.57 -20.60
N ILE A 491 8.55 -9.59 -21.43
CA ILE A 491 7.64 -8.93 -22.36
C ILE A 491 7.03 -9.96 -23.33
N LYS A 492 7.85 -10.80 -23.97
CA LYS A 492 7.35 -11.84 -24.90
C LYS A 492 6.35 -12.76 -24.21
N ARG A 493 6.68 -13.21 -23.00
CA ARG A 493 5.83 -14.10 -22.20
C ARG A 493 4.46 -13.47 -21.94
N ILE A 494 4.40 -12.23 -21.44
CA ILE A 494 3.13 -11.56 -21.15
C ILE A 494 2.35 -11.23 -22.43
N VAL A 495 3.02 -10.76 -23.49
CA VAL A 495 2.33 -10.47 -24.76
C VAL A 495 1.64 -11.71 -25.31
N GLU A 496 2.29 -12.88 -25.23
CA GLU A 496 1.67 -14.14 -25.67
C GLU A 496 0.48 -14.52 -24.80
N MET A 497 0.60 -14.39 -23.48
CA MET A 497 -0.51 -14.64 -22.55
C MET A 497 -1.72 -13.71 -22.82
N ILE A 498 -1.47 -12.44 -23.11
CA ILE A 498 -2.53 -11.49 -23.48
C ILE A 498 -3.18 -11.88 -24.82
N LYS A 499 -2.41 -12.33 -25.81
CA LYS A 499 -2.95 -12.79 -27.10
C LYS A 499 -3.86 -14.00 -26.96
N VAL A 500 -3.53 -14.93 -26.08
CA VAL A 500 -4.34 -16.11 -25.77
C VAL A 500 -5.52 -15.78 -24.85
N GLY A 501 -5.45 -14.67 -24.11
CA GLY A 501 -6.48 -14.26 -23.15
C GLY A 501 -6.35 -14.93 -21.79
N GLU A 502 -5.20 -15.54 -21.48
CA GLU A 502 -4.97 -16.29 -20.24
C GLU A 502 -3.61 -15.90 -19.63
N LEU A 503 -3.65 -15.16 -18.52
CA LEU A 503 -2.48 -14.79 -17.74
C LEU A 503 -2.23 -15.81 -16.63
N VAL A 504 -0.95 -16.06 -16.34
CA VAL A 504 -0.50 -16.88 -15.21
C VAL A 504 0.59 -16.17 -14.41
N GLU A 505 0.87 -16.67 -13.21
CA GLU A 505 1.92 -16.08 -12.37
C GLU A 505 3.28 -16.23 -13.04
N ILE A 506 4.05 -15.14 -13.02
CA ILE A 506 5.47 -15.20 -13.34
C ILE A 506 6.18 -15.53 -12.04
N ASP A 507 6.61 -16.77 -11.91
CA ASP A 507 7.48 -17.18 -10.79
C ASP A 507 8.76 -16.34 -10.78
N GLU A 508 9.12 -15.86 -9.60
CA GLU A 508 10.47 -15.42 -9.34
C GLU A 508 11.35 -16.66 -9.36
N ILE A 509 12.30 -16.74 -10.29
CA ILE A 509 13.33 -17.79 -10.25
C ILE A 509 14.14 -17.50 -8.99
N GLU A 510 13.83 -18.19 -7.89
CA GLU A 510 14.74 -18.26 -6.74
C GLU A 510 15.97 -19.06 -7.21
N GLU A 511 17.01 -18.35 -7.67
CA GLU A 511 18.34 -18.92 -7.84
C GLU A 511 18.87 -19.28 -6.44
N ASN A 512 18.49 -20.44 -5.93
CA ASN A 512 18.96 -21.00 -4.66
C ASN A 512 20.36 -21.64 -4.79
N SER A 513 21.11 -21.37 -5.86
CA SER A 513 22.49 -21.82 -5.98
C SER A 513 23.44 -20.82 -5.34
N VAL A 514 23.98 -21.17 -4.17
CA VAL A 514 25.21 -20.55 -3.65
C VAL A 514 26.28 -20.75 -4.72
N ASP A 515 26.60 -19.69 -5.45
CA ASP A 515 27.66 -19.75 -6.45
C ASP A 515 28.98 -20.09 -5.75
N LEU A 516 29.58 -21.24 -6.10
CA LEU A 516 30.81 -21.78 -5.50
C LEU A 516 31.98 -20.78 -5.58
N ASN A 517 31.87 -19.77 -6.44
CA ASN A 517 32.85 -18.71 -6.64
C ASN A 517 33.05 -17.78 -5.43
N TYR A 518 32.08 -17.63 -4.51
CA TYR A 518 32.17 -16.66 -3.41
C TYR A 518 32.87 -17.17 -2.13
N ILE A 519 33.02 -18.49 -1.97
CA ILE A 519 33.62 -19.08 -0.75
C ILE A 519 35.11 -18.72 -0.61
N ASN A 520 35.82 -18.47 -1.73
CA ASN A 520 37.25 -18.19 -1.72
C ASN A 520 37.64 -16.73 -1.41
N GLN A 521 36.74 -15.76 -1.61
CA GLN A 521 37.08 -14.32 -1.51
C GLN A 521 37.32 -13.84 -0.07
N PHE A 522 36.71 -14.48 0.92
CA PHE A 522 36.80 -14.10 2.34
C PHE A 522 37.58 -15.10 3.20
N SER A 523 38.30 -16.02 2.55
CA SER A 523 38.99 -17.13 3.20
C SER A 523 40.11 -16.71 4.15
N SER A 524 40.70 -15.51 3.93
CA SER A 524 41.82 -14.95 4.69
C SER A 524 41.43 -14.01 5.84
N LEU A 525 40.14 -13.71 6.03
CA LEU A 525 39.69 -12.79 7.08
C LEU A 525 39.68 -13.46 8.47
N ASN A 526 40.09 -12.71 9.49
CA ASN A 526 39.90 -13.12 10.89
C ASN A 526 38.44 -12.90 11.33
N THR A 527 38.07 -13.41 12.51
CA THR A 527 36.70 -13.36 13.03
C THR A 527 36.16 -11.94 13.22
N GLU A 528 37.00 -10.99 13.61
CA GLU A 528 36.57 -9.60 13.83
C GLU A 528 36.30 -8.88 12.51
N ASP A 529 37.15 -9.10 11.51
CA ASP A 529 36.95 -8.60 10.15
C ASP A 529 35.71 -9.21 9.50
N LEU A 530 35.43 -10.50 9.73
CA LEU A 530 34.20 -11.14 9.25
C LEU A 530 32.96 -10.48 9.87
N ARG A 531 32.93 -10.28 11.19
CA ARG A 531 31.80 -9.60 11.87
C ARG A 531 31.58 -8.19 11.33
N ARG A 532 32.66 -7.41 11.21
CA ARG A 532 32.61 -6.06 10.62
C ARG A 532 32.04 -6.09 9.20
N LYS A 533 32.51 -7.01 8.35
CA LYS A 533 32.02 -7.14 6.97
C LYS A 533 30.57 -7.58 6.89
N ILE A 534 30.11 -8.47 7.77
CA ILE A 534 28.71 -8.88 7.88
C ILE A 534 27.82 -7.67 8.14
N ILE A 535 28.22 -6.82 9.09
CA ILE A 535 27.50 -5.58 9.41
C ILE A 535 27.52 -4.63 8.21
N GLU A 536 28.68 -4.37 7.61
CA GLU A 536 28.81 -3.48 6.44
C GLU A 536 27.89 -3.90 5.29
N VAL A 537 27.96 -5.16 4.86
CA VAL A 537 27.15 -5.69 3.75
C VAL A 537 25.66 -5.66 4.11
N SER A 538 25.30 -6.03 5.33
CA SER A 538 23.89 -6.03 5.72
C SER A 538 23.32 -4.60 5.82
N MET A 539 24.13 -3.61 6.21
CA MET A 539 23.76 -2.20 6.16
C MET A 539 23.66 -1.67 4.72
N GLU A 540 24.46 -2.18 3.78
CA GLU A 540 24.28 -1.90 2.35
C GLU A 540 22.92 -2.38 1.85
N ASN A 541 22.47 -3.56 2.28
CA ASN A 541 21.20 -4.18 1.88
C ASN A 541 19.95 -3.45 2.42
N ILE A 542 20.07 -2.67 3.49
CA ILE A 542 18.96 -1.88 4.06
C ILE A 542 18.78 -0.54 3.32
N LYS A 543 19.77 -0.09 2.54
CA LYS A 543 19.67 1.18 1.82
C LYS A 543 18.43 1.16 0.93
N PRO A 544 17.67 2.28 0.83
CA PRO A 544 16.44 2.33 0.07
C PRO A 544 16.71 2.22 -1.44
N THR A 545 16.88 1.00 -1.93
CA THR A 545 16.96 0.65 -3.35
C THR A 545 15.58 0.23 -3.85
N LEU A 546 15.38 0.29 -5.17
CA LEU A 546 14.20 -0.37 -5.77
C LEU A 546 14.49 -1.85 -5.99
N GLU A 547 15.72 -2.17 -6.37
CA GLU A 547 16.20 -3.53 -6.54
C GLU A 547 16.38 -4.18 -5.16
N ARG A 548 15.66 -5.28 -4.92
CA ARG A 548 15.77 -6.09 -3.70
C ARG A 548 16.13 -7.50 -4.12
N LYS A 549 17.36 -7.92 -3.90
CA LYS A 549 17.82 -9.31 -4.13
C LYS A 549 18.43 -9.85 -2.86
N ARG A 550 18.32 -11.17 -2.63
CA ARG A 550 19.09 -11.85 -1.60
C ARG A 550 20.58 -11.70 -1.93
N ASP A 551 21.36 -11.20 -0.99
CA ASP A 551 22.78 -11.00 -1.13
C ASP A 551 23.56 -12.20 -0.58
N MET A 552 24.05 -13.03 -1.50
CA MET A 552 24.84 -14.21 -1.16
C MET A 552 26.15 -13.90 -0.41
N ARG A 553 26.63 -12.64 -0.42
CA ARG A 553 27.78 -12.20 0.37
C ARG A 553 27.49 -12.34 1.86
N VAL A 554 26.30 -11.95 2.33
CA VAL A 554 25.94 -12.05 3.76
C VAL A 554 25.92 -13.51 4.20
N ILE A 555 25.28 -14.38 3.42
CA ILE A 555 25.21 -15.82 3.68
C ILE A 555 26.60 -16.44 3.71
N SER A 556 27.46 -16.10 2.75
CA SER A 556 28.83 -16.63 2.66
C SER A 556 29.68 -16.20 3.87
N LEU A 557 29.58 -14.94 4.29
CA LEU A 557 30.28 -14.43 5.46
C LEU A 557 29.77 -15.08 6.77
N LEU A 558 28.45 -15.24 6.91
CA LEU A 558 27.85 -15.95 8.04
C LEU A 558 28.32 -17.39 8.12
N LYS A 559 28.31 -18.12 6.99
CA LYS A 559 28.84 -19.50 6.92
C LYS A 559 30.29 -19.59 7.34
N LYS A 560 31.13 -18.66 6.88
CA LYS A 560 32.55 -18.65 7.27
C LYS A 560 32.74 -18.37 8.76
N LEU A 561 32.03 -17.38 9.30
CA LEU A 561 32.09 -17.08 10.74
C LEU A 561 31.62 -18.28 11.57
N GLN A 562 30.53 -18.92 11.17
CA GLN A 562 29.98 -20.06 11.88
C GLN A 562 30.90 -21.29 11.85
N LEU A 563 31.54 -21.54 10.72
CA LEU A 563 32.59 -22.56 10.60
C LEU A 563 33.74 -22.34 11.58
N ILE A 564 34.17 -21.09 11.80
CA ILE A 564 35.29 -20.80 12.70
C ILE A 564 34.88 -20.93 14.17
N GLU A 565 33.68 -20.46 14.52
CA GLU A 565 33.29 -20.30 15.93
C GLU A 565 32.50 -21.47 16.52
N TYR A 566 31.75 -22.21 15.69
CA TYR A 566 30.79 -23.22 16.16
C TYR A 566 31.00 -24.60 15.55
N SER A 567 32.00 -24.79 14.66
CA SER A 567 32.29 -26.12 14.15
C SER A 567 32.99 -26.98 15.21
N ASP A 568 32.66 -28.27 15.22
CA ASP A 568 33.35 -29.24 16.07
C ASP A 568 34.60 -29.84 15.40
N GLU A 569 35.21 -30.84 16.04
CA GLU A 569 36.37 -31.58 15.53
C GLU A 569 36.12 -32.27 14.17
N ASN A 570 34.86 -32.51 13.80
CA ASN A 570 34.44 -33.10 12.53
C ASN A 570 33.94 -32.05 11.53
N SER A 571 34.17 -30.76 11.79
CA SER A 571 33.69 -29.63 10.96
C SER A 571 32.16 -29.51 10.86
N LEU A 572 31.43 -30.06 11.83
CA LEU A 572 29.97 -29.98 11.89
C LEU A 572 29.51 -28.74 12.64
N ILE A 573 28.51 -28.04 12.10
CA ILE A 573 27.91 -26.84 12.72
C ILE A 573 26.55 -27.24 13.34
N PRO A 574 26.27 -26.84 14.60
CA PRO A 574 24.96 -27.04 15.21
C PRO A 574 23.88 -26.16 14.58
N CYS A 575 22.66 -26.69 14.53
CA CYS A 575 21.49 -25.97 14.02
C CYS A 575 21.04 -24.87 15.00
N GLU A 576 20.85 -23.64 14.52
CA GLU A 576 20.39 -22.51 15.36
C GLU A 576 18.95 -22.64 15.88
N CYS A 577 18.21 -23.68 15.45
CA CYS A 577 16.88 -23.99 15.94
C CYS A 577 16.87 -25.18 16.92
N CYS A 578 17.39 -26.35 16.53
CA CYS A 578 17.31 -27.56 17.37
C CYS A 578 18.59 -27.91 18.13
N GLY A 579 19.71 -27.21 17.90
CA GLY A 579 21.01 -27.52 18.50
C GLY A 579 21.72 -28.75 17.93
N GLU A 580 20.99 -29.64 17.25
CA GLU A 580 21.56 -30.83 16.59
C GLU A 580 22.59 -30.46 15.52
N LYS A 581 23.65 -31.26 15.45
CA LYS A 581 24.71 -31.11 14.44
C LYS A 581 24.22 -31.54 13.07
N THR A 582 24.72 -30.87 12.04
CA THR A 582 24.44 -31.21 10.63
C THR A 582 25.30 -32.38 10.15
N PHE A 583 25.27 -32.68 8.84
CA PHE A 583 26.12 -33.71 8.21
C PHE A 583 27.13 -33.08 7.24
N ILE A 584 28.21 -33.79 6.94
CA ILE A 584 29.22 -33.38 5.96
C ILE A 584 28.78 -33.81 4.54
N LYS A 585 28.88 -32.89 3.58
CA LYS A 585 28.70 -33.16 2.15
C LYS A 585 29.92 -33.89 1.57
N ASN A 586 29.76 -34.46 0.37
CA ASN A 586 30.87 -35.09 -0.39
C ASN A 586 32.09 -34.16 -0.63
N ASN A 587 31.91 -32.84 -0.55
CA ASN A 587 33.00 -31.86 -0.66
C ASN A 587 33.64 -31.48 0.68
N ASN A 588 33.45 -32.28 1.73
CA ASN A 588 33.95 -32.06 3.10
C ASN A 588 33.48 -30.77 3.79
N GLU A 589 32.38 -30.16 3.33
CA GLU A 589 31.75 -29.03 4.02
C GLU A 589 30.48 -29.46 4.78
N PRO A 590 30.16 -28.82 5.92
CA PRO A 590 28.87 -29.05 6.58
C PRO A 590 27.70 -28.58 5.72
N TYR A 591 26.60 -29.32 5.79
CA TYR A 591 25.34 -29.00 5.16
C TYR A 591 24.47 -28.15 6.09
N ILE A 592 24.37 -26.86 5.82
CA ILE A 592 23.52 -25.92 6.56
C ILE A 592 22.76 -25.02 5.59
N GLU A 593 21.49 -24.77 5.89
CA GLU A 593 20.60 -23.92 5.09
C GLU A 593 20.41 -22.59 5.82
N TYR A 594 20.60 -21.48 5.11
CA TYR A 594 20.39 -20.14 5.67
C TYR A 594 18.97 -19.67 5.35
N HIS A 595 18.21 -19.38 6.40
CA HIS A 595 16.80 -19.03 6.31
C HIS A 595 16.56 -17.62 6.88
N HIS A 596 15.88 -16.78 6.12
CA HIS A 596 15.32 -15.52 6.61
C HIS A 596 14.07 -15.81 7.44
N LEU A 597 14.11 -15.55 8.74
CA LEU A 597 13.02 -15.83 9.67
C LEU A 597 11.72 -15.15 9.24
N ILE A 598 11.78 -13.85 8.92
CA ILE A 598 10.75 -13.19 8.13
C ILE A 598 11.12 -13.42 6.65
N PRO A 599 10.37 -14.23 5.89
CA PRO A 599 10.80 -14.66 4.58
C PRO A 599 10.80 -13.51 3.56
N PHE A 600 11.84 -13.48 2.74
CA PHE A 600 12.03 -12.48 1.69
C PHE A 600 10.89 -12.50 0.66
N SER A 601 10.50 -13.68 0.16
CA SER A 601 9.54 -13.83 -0.93
C SER A 601 8.07 -13.67 -0.52
N ILE A 602 7.78 -13.79 0.78
CA ILE A 602 6.40 -13.73 1.31
C ILE A 602 6.10 -12.37 1.92
N ALA A 603 6.99 -11.90 2.80
CA ALA A 603 6.78 -10.70 3.61
C ALA A 603 7.85 -9.63 3.37
N ASP A 604 8.59 -9.70 2.26
CA ASP A 604 9.64 -8.74 1.90
C ASP A 604 10.65 -8.56 3.05
N GLY A 605 10.96 -9.66 3.76
CA GLY A 605 11.76 -9.64 4.97
C GLY A 605 13.17 -9.04 4.74
N PRO A 606 13.74 -8.31 5.71
CA PRO A 606 15.03 -7.64 5.52
C PRO A 606 16.14 -8.66 5.24
N ASP A 607 16.94 -8.40 4.20
CA ASP A 607 18.14 -9.19 3.90
C ASP A 607 19.32 -8.74 4.77
N HIS A 608 19.18 -9.01 6.07
CA HIS A 608 20.08 -8.56 7.11
C HIS A 608 20.41 -9.73 8.03
N PHE A 609 21.65 -9.80 8.54
CA PHE A 609 22.08 -10.91 9.41
C PHE A 609 21.21 -11.08 10.67
N GLU A 610 20.57 -10.02 11.18
CA GLU A 610 19.60 -10.10 12.29
C GLU A 610 18.31 -10.87 11.91
N ASN A 611 17.99 -11.04 10.63
CA ASN A 611 16.85 -11.83 10.17
C ASN A 611 17.25 -13.24 9.67
N ILE A 612 18.54 -13.58 9.61
CA ILE A 612 19.04 -14.83 9.00
C ILE A 612 19.52 -15.83 10.06
N PHE A 613 19.15 -17.10 9.91
CA PHE A 613 19.57 -18.21 10.78
C PHE A 613 20.11 -19.38 9.95
N GLY A 614 21.18 -20.00 10.41
CA GLY A 614 21.73 -21.26 9.88
C GLY A 614 21.05 -22.47 10.53
N ILE A 615 20.30 -23.24 9.75
CA ILE A 615 19.47 -24.34 10.24
C ILE A 615 19.68 -25.64 9.45
N CYS A 616 19.28 -26.76 10.06
CA CYS A 616 19.25 -28.05 9.38
C CYS A 616 18.02 -28.18 8.46
N PRO A 617 18.07 -29.03 7.42
CA PRO A 617 16.96 -29.18 6.47
C PRO A 617 15.64 -29.63 7.10
N MET A 618 15.69 -30.35 8.23
CA MET A 618 14.49 -30.72 8.97
C MET A 618 13.82 -29.50 9.61
N CYS A 619 14.59 -28.64 10.28
CA CYS A 619 14.06 -27.41 10.89
C CYS A 619 13.57 -26.44 9.82
N HIS A 620 14.28 -26.31 8.69
CA HIS A 620 13.85 -25.45 7.58
C HIS A 620 12.46 -25.87 7.06
N ARG A 621 12.25 -27.16 6.81
CA ARG A 621 10.92 -27.67 6.42
C ARG A 621 9.87 -27.46 7.51
N LYS A 622 10.22 -27.64 8.80
CA LYS A 622 9.27 -27.40 9.91
C LYS A 622 8.76 -25.96 9.92
N ILE A 623 9.60 -24.95 9.68
CA ILE A 623 9.16 -23.54 9.65
C ILE A 623 7.99 -23.34 8.67
N HIS A 624 8.06 -23.97 7.49
CA HIS A 624 7.06 -23.81 6.45
C HIS A 624 5.81 -24.68 6.62
N PHE A 625 5.93 -25.87 7.24
CA PHE A 625 4.88 -26.90 7.19
C PHE A 625 4.40 -27.41 8.55
N ILE A 626 5.01 -26.99 9.66
CA ILE A 626 4.58 -27.45 10.99
C ILE A 626 3.19 -26.91 11.34
N LYS A 627 2.47 -27.67 12.16
CA LYS A 627 1.20 -27.23 12.74
C LYS A 627 1.41 -26.03 13.67
N ASP A 628 0.44 -25.13 13.66
CA ASP A 628 0.44 -23.90 14.45
C ASP A 628 0.63 -24.10 15.94
N SER A 629 0.05 -25.16 16.48
CA SER A 629 0.16 -25.51 17.89
C SER A 629 1.58 -25.87 18.32
N LEU A 630 2.49 -26.10 17.38
CA LEU A 630 3.90 -26.47 17.62
C LEU A 630 4.87 -25.36 17.17
N LYS A 631 4.39 -24.25 16.62
CA LYS A 631 5.25 -23.13 16.19
C LYS A 631 5.96 -22.48 17.38
N GLU A 632 5.28 -22.36 18.52
CA GLU A 632 5.86 -21.77 19.73
C GLU A 632 7.09 -22.57 20.21
N ASP A 633 7.00 -23.91 20.27
CA ASP A 633 8.14 -24.79 20.59
C ASP A 633 9.28 -24.66 19.57
N LEU A 634 8.94 -24.52 18.29
CA LEU A 634 9.92 -24.33 17.22
C LEU A 634 10.71 -23.02 17.42
N TYR A 635 10.02 -21.90 17.66
CA TYR A 635 10.64 -20.59 17.88
C TYR A 635 11.33 -20.46 19.24
N PHE A 636 10.90 -21.21 20.25
CA PHE A 636 11.67 -21.37 21.48
C PHE A 636 13.06 -21.96 21.19
N GLY A 637 13.16 -22.95 20.31
CA GLY A 637 14.43 -23.50 19.86
C GLY A 637 15.35 -22.43 19.26
N PHE A 638 14.83 -21.56 18.40
CA PHE A 638 15.58 -20.42 17.85
C PHE A 638 16.08 -19.47 18.93
N ASN A 639 15.27 -19.19 19.95
CA ASN A 639 15.66 -18.31 21.06
C ASN A 639 16.78 -18.91 21.92
N GLN A 640 16.80 -20.23 22.10
CA GLN A 640 17.79 -20.92 22.94
C GLN A 640 19.10 -21.23 22.21
N ASN A 641 19.01 -21.73 20.97
CA ASN A 641 20.13 -22.37 20.29
C ASN A 641 20.87 -21.48 19.29
N ASN A 642 20.38 -20.26 19.02
CA ASN A 642 21.03 -19.37 18.05
C ASN A 642 22.45 -19.00 18.48
N HIS A 643 23.36 -18.99 17.51
CA HIS A 643 24.77 -18.75 17.71
C HIS A 643 25.07 -17.37 18.31
N ARG A 644 24.20 -16.40 18.04
CA ARG A 644 24.37 -15.01 18.45
C ARG A 644 23.90 -14.73 19.88
N LYS A 645 23.35 -15.73 20.57
CA LYS A 645 22.83 -15.65 21.95
C LYS A 645 21.86 -14.49 22.14
N LYS A 646 21.06 -14.22 21.11
CA LYS A 646 20.08 -13.12 21.05
C LYS A 646 18.75 -13.65 20.58
N ASN A 647 17.72 -13.53 21.41
CA ASN A 647 16.37 -14.02 21.07
C ASN A 647 15.79 -13.25 19.87
N ILE A 648 14.75 -13.80 19.25
CA ILE A 648 14.08 -13.25 18.07
C ILE A 648 13.62 -11.81 18.33
N ALA A 649 12.95 -11.54 19.45
CA ALA A 649 12.42 -10.22 19.76
C ALA A 649 13.51 -9.15 19.80
N ASP A 650 14.65 -9.44 20.44
CA ASP A 650 15.79 -8.54 20.51
C ASP A 650 16.46 -8.33 19.14
N ARG A 651 16.51 -9.37 18.29
CA ARG A 651 17.02 -9.25 16.91
C ARG A 651 16.11 -8.36 16.06
N LEU A 652 14.79 -8.54 16.14
CA LEU A 652 13.79 -7.68 15.50
C LEU A 652 13.87 -6.24 16.02
N ARG A 653 14.15 -6.05 17.32
CA ARG A 653 14.34 -4.71 17.89
C ARG A 653 15.54 -3.98 17.31
N GLU A 654 16.64 -4.66 16.98
CA GLU A 654 17.76 -4.01 16.27
C GLU A 654 17.37 -3.60 14.86
N LEU A 655 16.66 -4.47 14.13
CA LEU A 655 16.16 -4.15 12.79
C LEU A 655 15.22 -2.94 12.83
N TYR A 656 14.38 -2.83 13.85
CA TYR A 656 13.51 -1.67 14.06
C TYR A 656 14.30 -0.39 14.32
N LYS A 657 15.29 -0.41 15.23
CA LYS A 657 16.14 0.77 15.55
C LYS A 657 16.86 1.36 14.34
N ILE A 658 17.22 0.53 13.37
CA ILE A 658 17.92 0.95 12.14
C ILE A 658 16.97 1.17 10.95
N ASN A 659 15.65 1.18 11.18
CA ASN A 659 14.60 1.33 10.15
C ASN A 659 14.63 0.25 9.06
N ALA A 660 15.16 -0.93 9.35
CA ALA A 660 15.12 -2.08 8.45
C ALA A 660 13.81 -2.87 8.58
N LEU A 661 13.21 -2.87 9.77
CA LEU A 661 11.94 -3.56 10.03
C LEU A 661 10.75 -2.65 9.73
N LYS A 662 9.83 -3.14 8.91
CA LYS A 662 8.58 -2.49 8.53
C LYS A 662 7.42 -3.01 9.36
N SER A 663 6.33 -2.24 9.43
CA SER A 663 5.20 -2.57 10.31
C SER A 663 4.48 -3.88 9.92
N TYR A 664 4.33 -4.18 8.62
CA TYR A 664 3.71 -5.43 8.17
C TYR A 664 4.60 -6.65 8.41
N GLN A 665 5.93 -6.48 8.43
CA GLN A 665 6.88 -7.56 8.74
C GLN A 665 6.79 -7.95 10.21
N LEU A 666 6.63 -6.97 11.10
CA LEU A 666 6.43 -7.24 12.53
C LEU A 666 5.06 -7.88 12.80
N GLU A 667 4.00 -7.43 12.12
CA GLU A 667 2.70 -8.10 12.16
C GLU A 667 2.76 -9.54 11.60
N TYR A 668 3.58 -9.79 10.58
CA TYR A 668 3.81 -11.13 10.05
C TYR A 668 4.49 -12.02 11.10
N ALA A 669 5.52 -11.51 11.77
CA ALA A 669 6.17 -12.24 12.86
C ALA A 669 5.18 -12.60 13.99
N LEU A 670 4.25 -11.69 14.31
CA LEU A 670 3.19 -11.95 15.29
C LEU A 670 2.19 -13.00 14.80
N SER A 671 1.71 -12.91 13.55
CA SER A 671 0.73 -13.86 12.99
C SER A 671 1.29 -15.28 12.82
N GLU A 672 2.61 -15.38 12.65
CA GLU A 672 3.36 -16.63 12.60
C GLU A 672 3.76 -17.17 13.98
N LYS A 673 3.46 -16.43 15.07
CA LYS A 673 3.85 -16.77 16.45
C LYS A 673 5.37 -16.79 16.71
N MET A 674 6.13 -16.03 15.92
CA MET A 674 7.57 -15.84 16.15
C MET A 674 7.84 -14.98 17.39
N ILE A 675 6.89 -14.09 17.69
CA ILE A 675 6.88 -13.20 18.85
C ILE A 675 5.48 -13.15 19.47
N THR A 676 5.42 -12.73 20.72
CA THR A 676 4.20 -12.45 21.46
C THR A 676 3.79 -10.99 21.34
N GLU A 677 2.55 -10.70 21.73
CA GLU A 677 2.03 -9.32 21.82
C GLU A 677 2.88 -8.44 22.76
N ALA A 678 3.32 -8.99 23.89
CA ALA A 678 4.15 -8.25 24.85
C ALA A 678 5.54 -7.93 24.28
N GLU A 679 6.09 -8.80 23.43
CA GLU A 679 7.35 -8.55 22.73
C GLU A 679 7.18 -7.53 21.60
N TYR A 680 6.06 -7.58 20.87
CA TYR A 680 5.72 -6.55 19.89
C TYR A 680 5.77 -5.15 20.52
N GLU A 681 5.06 -4.94 21.63
CA GLU A 681 5.01 -3.65 22.31
C GLU A 681 6.40 -3.20 22.80
N LYS A 682 7.25 -4.14 23.25
CA LYS A 682 8.64 -3.84 23.65
C LYS A 682 9.54 -3.49 22.46
N ILE A 683 9.26 -4.00 21.26
CA ILE A 683 10.02 -3.70 20.06
C ILE A 683 9.73 -2.25 19.63
N VAL A 684 8.46 -1.85 19.63
CA VAL A 684 8.02 -0.53 19.13
C VAL A 684 8.16 0.60 20.16
N ALA A 685 8.30 0.25 21.45
CA ALA A 685 8.61 1.18 22.55
C ALA A 685 10.09 1.59 22.58
#